data_AF-A0A7J2U5Q0-F1
#
_entry.id   AF-A0A7J2U5Q0-F1
#
_cell.length_a   1.000
_cell.length_b   1.000
_cell.length_c   1.000
_cell.angle_alpha   90.00
_cell.angle_beta   90.00
_cell.angle_gamma   90.00
#
_symmetry.space_group_name_H-M   'P 1'
#
loop_
_entity.id
_entity.type
_entity.pdbx_description
1 polymer ?
#
loop_
_entity_poly.entity_id
_entity_poly.type
_entity_poly.pdbx_seq_one_letter_code
_entity_poly.pdbx_strand_id
1 'polypeptide(L)'
;MDKRIVFMYVVVLVMVLIRLLIPLSIFTALGETYVTVYIRPDGNVVPSNAPITTTDKHYYKLTRDFIGSIVVERGDVVVDGGGHALVGRVGQGFMDKGLAVLASNILITGFRIYNFSIALIILNATSVEVSKCTVIGNWEGVHIISSNNVLIHNSTMKDNAASIHLDNSTYVEAKENVIEGGGAAVIVSNSSNGYIHDNTISLARIGIIVERSDMVYIGGNRVVVPNDVGISVENSVMTIIFNNSLNGENGAGSCNIHVTGSEKTVIHKNLLLNAPEAVVIDELSNHTIISYNHLASEDPYRLPTITLTGISTDVMVYGNSGEMHIEPHSSHKVVIENNTNAVIRGDTSSSLAICINIHTSIELSNISNAYICGNLADTTSPATANGIAVSGTDIAIHGNIIKNYRQGEGIEVSGDHIKVYENEVTNNSQGIVISGSSFEVYSNNITRNNVGILIAGMASRGVVYDNLIAFNGGDQEPFCDGPGTGVCIYGSEPYNITFYHNSFFNNSLNKGKQVYITKEGYKWDKDYPSGGNYWSDYTGADVKKGVNQDEPGSDGIGDTPYQVYIYPRELDRYPLVKRPPNPGKSQLNLIPLPSIVIEPPLARISPSTPTPTPTATPSPTLTATTTISSTSPSLTYTSTQQTTALQTKTTQSTGNTVSTTTTTPQKAFDMTPLIVGSIVVAAISVIVIILLKRR
;
A
#
# COMPACT_ATOMS: atom_id res chain seq x y z
N MET A 1 -25.03 -26.19 15.65
CA MET A 1 -24.61 -25.63 14.35
C MET A 1 -25.59 -24.53 14.00
N ASP A 2 -25.12 -23.30 13.80
CA ASP A 2 -25.98 -22.15 13.53
C ASP A 2 -26.85 -22.40 12.30
N LYS A 3 -28.16 -22.15 12.40
CA LYS A 3 -29.14 -22.36 11.32
C LYS A 3 -28.76 -21.54 10.07
N ARG A 4 -28.01 -20.45 10.23
CA ARG A 4 -27.47 -19.63 9.13
C ARG A 4 -26.36 -20.35 8.35
N ILE A 5 -25.48 -21.06 9.05
CA ILE A 5 -24.37 -21.82 8.44
C ILE A 5 -24.92 -23.00 7.63
N VAL A 6 -25.90 -23.73 8.17
CA VAL A 6 -26.54 -24.85 7.46
C VAL A 6 -27.29 -24.37 6.21
N PHE A 7 -27.98 -23.23 6.29
CA PHE A 7 -28.65 -22.62 5.14
C PHE A 7 -27.65 -22.23 4.04
N MET A 8 -26.51 -21.65 4.41
CA MET A 8 -25.45 -21.27 3.47
C MET A 8 -24.85 -22.49 2.76
N TYR A 9 -24.55 -23.58 3.49
CA TYR A 9 -24.05 -24.82 2.88
C TYR A 9 -25.07 -25.47 1.95
N VAL A 10 -26.36 -25.43 2.29
CA VAL A 10 -27.42 -25.98 1.43
C VAL A 10 -27.60 -25.14 0.16
N VAL A 11 -27.53 -23.81 0.24
CA VAL A 11 -27.61 -22.93 -0.94
C VAL A 11 -26.39 -23.14 -1.85
N VAL A 12 -25.19 -23.23 -1.29
CA VAL A 12 -23.96 -23.52 -2.04
C VAL A 12 -24.03 -24.90 -2.70
N LEU A 13 -24.49 -25.93 -1.97
CA LEU A 13 -24.65 -27.27 -2.51
C LEU A 13 -25.69 -27.33 -3.63
N VAL A 14 -26.81 -26.61 -3.48
CA VAL A 14 -27.85 -26.49 -4.51
C VAL A 14 -27.34 -25.73 -5.74
N MET A 15 -26.56 -24.65 -5.56
CA MET A 15 -25.92 -23.95 -6.68
C MET A 15 -24.89 -24.82 -7.40
N VAL A 16 -24.10 -25.62 -6.68
CA VAL A 16 -23.16 -26.59 -7.24
C VAL A 16 -23.89 -27.71 -7.99
N LEU A 17 -24.98 -28.24 -7.42
CA LEU A 17 -25.81 -29.25 -8.07
C LEU A 17 -26.50 -28.70 -9.34
N ILE A 18 -27.01 -27.47 -9.31
CA ILE A 18 -27.57 -26.79 -10.48
C ILE A 18 -26.48 -26.58 -11.55
N ARG A 19 -25.25 -26.21 -11.17
CA ARG A 19 -24.10 -26.12 -12.10
C ARG A 19 -23.66 -27.47 -12.69
N LEU A 20 -23.89 -28.59 -11.98
CA LEU A 20 -23.64 -29.95 -12.49
C LEU A 20 -24.78 -30.47 -13.37
N LEU A 21 -26.03 -30.04 -13.13
CA LEU A 21 -27.22 -30.52 -13.82
C LEU A 21 -27.56 -29.73 -15.10
N ILE A 22 -27.20 -28.44 -15.20
CA ILE A 22 -27.41 -27.61 -16.40
C ILE A 22 -26.60 -28.12 -17.61
N PRO A 23 -25.31 -28.51 -17.49
CA PRO A 23 -24.59 -29.14 -18.59
C PRO A 23 -25.23 -30.47 -18.98
N LEU A 24 -25.57 -31.32 -18.00
CA LEU A 24 -26.03 -32.69 -18.25
C LEU A 24 -27.36 -32.76 -19.04
N SER A 25 -28.22 -31.75 -18.86
CA SER A 25 -29.52 -31.64 -19.55
C SER A 25 -29.42 -31.01 -20.95
N ILE A 26 -28.31 -30.33 -21.28
CA ILE A 26 -28.03 -29.85 -22.65
C ILE A 26 -27.25 -30.93 -23.45
N PHE A 27 -26.36 -31.69 -22.80
CA PHE A 27 -25.48 -32.65 -23.48
C PHE A 27 -26.08 -34.04 -23.74
N THR A 28 -27.22 -34.38 -23.15
CA THR A 28 -27.96 -35.60 -23.51
C THR A 28 -28.73 -35.45 -24.83
N ALA A 29 -28.79 -34.24 -25.40
CA ALA A 29 -29.38 -33.96 -26.69
C ALA A 29 -28.30 -33.51 -27.69
N LEU A 30 -27.50 -34.46 -28.19
CA LEU A 30 -26.98 -34.55 -29.58
C LEU A 30 -25.77 -35.49 -29.62
N GLY A 31 -25.82 -36.54 -30.44
CA GLY A 31 -24.70 -37.44 -30.72
C GLY A 31 -23.61 -36.80 -31.59
N GLU A 32 -23.08 -35.63 -31.21
CA GLU A 32 -22.01 -34.95 -31.96
C GLU A 32 -20.64 -35.58 -31.66
N THR A 33 -19.99 -36.09 -32.71
CA THR A 33 -18.63 -36.64 -32.66
C THR A 33 -17.62 -35.52 -32.42
N TYR A 34 -16.68 -35.73 -31.49
CA TYR A 34 -15.55 -34.82 -31.29
C TYR A 34 -14.64 -34.80 -32.51
N VAL A 35 -14.29 -33.61 -32.99
CA VAL A 35 -13.45 -33.43 -34.19
C VAL A 35 -12.18 -32.66 -33.85
N THR A 36 -11.02 -33.16 -34.30
CA THR A 36 -9.78 -32.36 -34.32
C THR A 36 -9.55 -31.81 -35.71
N VAL A 37 -9.52 -30.49 -35.80
CA VAL A 37 -9.25 -29.71 -37.00
C VAL A 37 -7.76 -29.36 -37.03
N TYR A 38 -7.08 -29.60 -38.14
CA TYR A 38 -5.71 -29.18 -38.37
C TYR A 38 -5.68 -28.12 -39.47
N ILE A 39 -5.07 -26.97 -39.22
CA ILE A 39 -4.58 -26.05 -40.25
C ILE A 39 -3.12 -26.44 -40.49
N ARG A 40 -2.90 -27.25 -41.53
CA ARG A 40 -1.60 -27.83 -41.86
C ARG A 40 -0.62 -26.76 -42.36
N PRO A 41 0.70 -27.01 -42.34
CA PRO A 41 1.70 -26.04 -42.80
C PRO A 41 1.47 -25.54 -44.24
N ASP A 42 0.93 -26.38 -45.11
CA ASP A 42 0.56 -26.07 -46.51
C ASP A 42 -0.75 -25.26 -46.66
N GLY A 43 -1.39 -24.94 -45.55
CA GLY A 43 -2.64 -24.20 -45.43
C GLY A 43 -3.91 -25.01 -45.67
N ASN A 44 -3.80 -26.31 -45.90
CA ASN A 44 -4.96 -27.17 -46.04
C ASN A 44 -5.60 -27.46 -44.67
N VAL A 45 -6.93 -27.53 -44.66
CA VAL A 45 -7.72 -27.88 -43.48
C VAL A 45 -7.99 -29.39 -43.48
N VAL A 46 -7.73 -30.05 -42.36
CA VAL A 46 -7.98 -31.50 -42.18
C VAL A 46 -8.82 -31.75 -40.93
N PRO A 47 -9.93 -32.51 -40.99
CA PRO A 47 -10.52 -33.08 -42.21
C PRO A 47 -11.11 -31.99 -43.11
N SER A 48 -11.26 -32.27 -44.41
CA SER A 48 -11.74 -31.29 -45.40
C SER A 48 -13.18 -30.83 -45.18
N ASN A 49 -13.97 -31.58 -44.39
CA ASN A 49 -15.33 -31.23 -43.96
C ASN A 49 -15.37 -30.57 -42.57
N ALA A 50 -14.23 -30.13 -42.03
CA ALA A 50 -14.17 -29.44 -40.76
C ALA A 50 -15.01 -28.15 -40.77
N PRO A 51 -15.53 -27.70 -39.60
CA PRO A 51 -16.35 -26.50 -39.46
C PRO A 51 -15.54 -25.20 -39.52
N ILE A 52 -14.54 -25.14 -40.40
CA ILE A 52 -13.67 -23.99 -40.63
C ILE A 52 -13.46 -23.84 -42.14
N THR A 53 -13.46 -22.61 -42.65
CA THR A 53 -13.31 -22.31 -44.07
C THR A 53 -12.22 -21.30 -44.30
N THR A 54 -11.60 -21.36 -45.49
CA THR A 54 -10.63 -20.38 -45.96
C THR A 54 -10.76 -20.25 -47.48
N THR A 55 -10.42 -19.10 -48.05
CA THR A 55 -10.41 -18.87 -49.50
C THR A 55 -9.02 -18.55 -50.04
N ASP A 56 -8.11 -18.10 -49.18
CA ASP A 56 -6.79 -17.58 -49.52
C ASP A 56 -5.65 -18.27 -48.75
N LYS A 57 -5.96 -19.23 -47.87
CA LYS A 57 -5.01 -19.91 -46.96
C LYS A 57 -4.26 -18.93 -46.04
N HIS A 58 -4.83 -17.76 -45.83
CA HIS A 58 -4.35 -16.73 -44.91
C HIS A 58 -5.41 -16.44 -43.84
N TYR A 59 -6.68 -16.32 -44.23
CA TYR A 59 -7.79 -16.09 -43.32
C TYR A 59 -8.65 -17.37 -43.18
N TYR A 60 -8.75 -17.87 -41.96
CA TYR A 60 -9.52 -19.06 -41.59
C TYR A 60 -10.66 -18.66 -40.67
N LYS A 61 -11.90 -19.03 -41.00
CA LYS A 61 -13.08 -18.65 -40.24
C LYS A 61 -13.95 -19.84 -39.87
N LEU A 62 -14.30 -19.99 -38.59
CA LEU A 62 -15.30 -20.97 -38.16
C LEU A 62 -16.67 -20.67 -38.77
N THR A 63 -17.39 -21.72 -39.15
CA THR A 63 -18.71 -21.60 -39.78
C THR A 63 -19.88 -21.94 -38.86
N ARG A 64 -19.60 -22.59 -37.73
CA ARG A 64 -20.57 -23.00 -36.71
C ARG A 64 -19.87 -23.40 -35.41
N ASP A 65 -20.66 -23.49 -34.35
CA ASP A 65 -20.24 -24.08 -33.08
C ASP A 65 -19.95 -25.58 -33.28
N PHE A 66 -18.94 -26.12 -32.58
CA PHE A 66 -18.66 -27.56 -32.58
C PHE A 66 -17.88 -28.04 -31.34
N ILE A 67 -18.01 -29.33 -31.07
CA ILE A 67 -17.26 -30.03 -30.02
C ILE A 67 -15.96 -30.59 -30.64
N GLY A 68 -14.81 -30.16 -30.15
CA GLY A 68 -13.54 -30.52 -30.79
C GLY A 68 -12.34 -29.69 -30.37
N SER A 69 -11.25 -29.85 -31.12
CA SER A 69 -10.03 -29.06 -30.98
C SER A 69 -9.53 -28.56 -32.32
N ILE A 70 -8.68 -27.53 -32.30
CA ILE A 70 -8.04 -26.95 -33.48
C ILE A 70 -6.53 -26.92 -33.23
N VAL A 71 -5.74 -27.37 -34.21
CA VAL A 71 -4.28 -27.31 -34.20
C VAL A 71 -3.83 -26.47 -35.39
N VAL A 72 -3.09 -25.40 -35.11
CA VAL A 72 -2.59 -24.44 -36.10
C VAL A 72 -1.08 -24.64 -36.27
N GLU A 73 -0.69 -25.26 -37.39
CA GLU A 73 0.71 -25.57 -37.74
C GLU A 73 1.25 -24.61 -38.80
N ARG A 74 0.41 -23.70 -39.31
CA ARG A 74 0.75 -22.70 -40.31
C ARG A 74 0.91 -21.33 -39.69
N GLY A 75 2.03 -20.67 -39.99
CA GLY A 75 2.27 -19.28 -39.64
C GLY A 75 1.72 -18.32 -40.69
N ASP A 76 1.76 -17.02 -40.39
CA ASP A 76 1.25 -15.95 -41.26
C ASP A 76 -0.24 -16.13 -41.57
N VAL A 77 -1.06 -16.33 -40.53
CA VAL A 77 -2.50 -16.58 -40.67
C VAL A 77 -3.34 -15.84 -39.64
N VAL A 78 -4.58 -15.59 -40.01
CA VAL A 78 -5.65 -15.16 -39.11
C VAL A 78 -6.59 -16.35 -38.93
N VAL A 79 -6.86 -16.71 -37.68
CA VAL A 79 -7.86 -17.70 -37.31
C VAL A 79 -8.97 -16.99 -36.52
N ASP A 80 -10.13 -16.87 -37.14
CA ASP A 80 -11.30 -16.17 -36.64
C ASP A 80 -12.40 -17.16 -36.24
N GLY A 81 -12.79 -17.13 -34.97
CA GLY A 81 -13.90 -17.92 -34.44
C GLY A 81 -15.25 -17.45 -34.96
N GLY A 82 -15.37 -16.25 -35.53
CA GLY A 82 -16.63 -15.72 -36.07
C GLY A 82 -17.75 -15.57 -35.03
N GLY A 83 -17.42 -15.55 -33.74
CA GLY A 83 -18.36 -15.62 -32.62
C GLY A 83 -18.82 -17.04 -32.27
N HIS A 84 -18.30 -18.07 -32.93
CA HIS A 84 -18.67 -19.46 -32.70
C HIS A 84 -17.96 -20.10 -31.51
N ALA A 85 -18.61 -21.11 -30.95
CA ALA A 85 -18.10 -21.88 -29.81
C ALA A 85 -17.22 -23.04 -30.24
N LEU A 86 -16.03 -23.12 -29.65
CA LEU A 86 -15.17 -24.30 -29.59
C LEU A 86 -15.36 -24.94 -28.20
N VAL A 87 -15.88 -26.17 -28.16
CA VAL A 87 -16.32 -26.80 -26.91
C VAL A 87 -15.52 -28.05 -26.60
N GLY A 88 -14.96 -28.11 -25.40
CA GLY A 88 -14.19 -29.25 -24.90
C GLY A 88 -15.03 -30.24 -24.09
N ARG A 89 -14.35 -31.24 -23.52
CA ARG A 89 -14.96 -32.36 -22.76
C ARG A 89 -14.39 -32.52 -21.35
N VAL A 90 -13.80 -31.49 -20.75
CA VAL A 90 -13.19 -31.59 -19.40
C VAL A 90 -14.21 -32.02 -18.33
N GLY A 91 -15.48 -31.62 -18.47
CA GLY A 91 -16.58 -32.06 -17.60
C GLY A 91 -16.91 -33.56 -17.69
N GLN A 92 -16.26 -34.30 -18.59
CA GLN A 92 -16.35 -35.76 -18.74
C GLN A 92 -15.04 -36.47 -18.29
N GLY A 93 -14.10 -35.74 -17.68
CA GLY A 93 -12.84 -36.29 -17.15
C GLY A 93 -11.66 -36.34 -18.13
N PHE A 94 -11.76 -35.70 -19.30
CA PHE A 94 -10.68 -35.66 -20.31
C PHE A 94 -9.75 -34.46 -20.11
N MET A 95 -8.45 -34.66 -20.37
CA MET A 95 -7.43 -33.60 -20.29
C MET A 95 -7.12 -33.01 -21.67
N ASP A 96 -8.09 -32.26 -22.22
CA ASP A 96 -8.07 -31.82 -23.63
C ASP A 96 -7.55 -30.38 -23.81
N LYS A 97 -6.92 -30.13 -24.96
CA LYS A 97 -6.49 -28.81 -25.44
C LYS A 97 -7.46 -28.31 -26.51
N GLY A 98 -7.94 -27.07 -26.39
CA GLY A 98 -8.89 -26.47 -27.32
C GLY A 98 -8.23 -26.01 -28.61
N LEU A 99 -7.59 -24.84 -28.58
CA LEU A 99 -6.90 -24.24 -29.71
C LEU A 99 -5.38 -24.26 -29.46
N ALA A 100 -4.65 -25.07 -30.23
CA ALA A 100 -3.20 -25.19 -30.14
C ALA A 100 -2.50 -24.43 -31.26
N VAL A 101 -1.73 -23.40 -30.88
CA VAL A 101 -0.94 -22.56 -31.78
C VAL A 101 0.52 -23.03 -31.74
N LEU A 102 0.97 -23.63 -32.85
CA LEU A 102 2.29 -24.26 -32.99
C LEU A 102 3.17 -23.57 -34.06
N ALA A 103 2.76 -22.38 -34.50
CA ALA A 103 3.43 -21.58 -35.52
C ALA A 103 3.45 -20.10 -35.11
N SER A 104 4.17 -19.29 -35.88
CA SER A 104 4.43 -17.87 -35.58
C SER A 104 3.68 -16.93 -36.52
N ASN A 105 3.56 -15.65 -36.14
CA ASN A 105 2.81 -14.63 -36.87
C ASN A 105 1.34 -15.00 -37.06
N ILE A 106 0.63 -15.19 -35.96
CA ILE A 106 -0.76 -15.67 -35.94
C ILE A 106 -1.64 -14.68 -35.18
N LEU A 107 -2.77 -14.33 -35.77
CA LEU A 107 -3.87 -13.65 -35.09
C LEU A 107 -4.98 -14.66 -34.78
N ILE A 108 -5.31 -14.83 -33.50
CA ILE A 108 -6.48 -15.55 -33.03
C ILE A 108 -7.54 -14.54 -32.60
N THR A 109 -8.74 -14.60 -33.17
CA THR A 109 -9.80 -13.67 -32.79
C THR A 109 -11.19 -14.27 -32.78
N GLY A 110 -12.12 -13.66 -32.04
CA GLY A 110 -13.57 -13.93 -32.18
C GLY A 110 -14.03 -15.32 -31.73
N PHE A 111 -13.25 -16.04 -30.93
CA PHE A 111 -13.64 -17.36 -30.42
C PHE A 111 -14.43 -17.27 -29.12
N ARG A 112 -15.41 -18.17 -28.93
CA ARG A 112 -15.90 -18.57 -27.60
C ARG A 112 -15.31 -19.95 -27.27
N ILE A 113 -14.52 -20.08 -26.21
CA ILE A 113 -13.81 -21.33 -25.86
C ILE A 113 -14.14 -21.74 -24.43
N TYR A 114 -14.65 -22.96 -24.23
CA TYR A 114 -14.99 -23.46 -22.89
C TYR A 114 -14.92 -24.99 -22.76
N ASN A 115 -14.84 -25.46 -21.51
CA ASN A 115 -14.75 -26.88 -21.11
C ASN A 115 -13.46 -27.61 -21.53
N PHE A 116 -12.30 -26.95 -21.49
CA PHE A 116 -10.99 -27.56 -21.71
C PHE A 116 -10.12 -27.57 -20.46
N SER A 117 -9.10 -28.43 -20.45
CA SER A 117 -7.98 -28.29 -19.52
C SER A 117 -7.13 -27.08 -19.89
N ILE A 118 -6.84 -26.90 -21.19
CA ILE A 118 -6.21 -25.67 -21.69
C ILE A 118 -7.03 -25.18 -22.88
N ALA A 119 -7.69 -24.03 -22.73
CA ALA A 119 -8.58 -23.50 -23.76
C ALA A 119 -7.79 -23.09 -25.00
N LEU A 120 -6.73 -22.32 -24.81
CA LEU A 120 -5.82 -21.87 -25.85
C LEU A 120 -4.38 -22.04 -25.37
N ILE A 121 -3.57 -22.77 -26.15
CA ILE A 121 -2.14 -22.97 -25.88
C ILE A 121 -1.31 -22.37 -27.01
N ILE A 122 -0.34 -21.54 -26.65
CA ILE A 122 0.67 -20.97 -27.55
C ILE A 122 2.01 -21.59 -27.17
N LEU A 123 2.58 -22.38 -28.08
CA LEU A 123 3.76 -23.19 -27.79
C LEU A 123 4.86 -22.93 -28.80
N ASN A 124 6.05 -22.53 -28.33
CA ASN A 124 7.23 -22.28 -29.15
C ASN A 124 6.95 -21.33 -30.33
N ALA A 125 6.13 -20.30 -30.10
CA ALA A 125 5.67 -19.38 -31.13
C ALA A 125 6.23 -17.98 -30.90
N THR A 126 6.31 -17.21 -31.97
CA THR A 126 6.65 -15.78 -31.93
C THR A 126 5.60 -14.96 -32.65
N SER A 127 5.29 -13.77 -32.14
CA SER A 127 4.31 -12.86 -32.77
C SER A 127 2.93 -13.49 -32.87
N VAL A 128 2.33 -13.75 -31.70
CA VAL A 128 0.96 -14.24 -31.62
C VAL A 128 0.09 -13.17 -30.98
N GLU A 129 -1.04 -12.85 -31.59
CA GLU A 129 -2.06 -11.98 -31.04
C GLU A 129 -3.31 -12.79 -30.72
N VAL A 130 -3.88 -12.61 -29.53
CA VAL A 130 -5.18 -13.15 -29.11
C VAL A 130 -6.07 -11.98 -28.76
N SER A 131 -7.15 -11.80 -29.52
CA SER A 131 -8.03 -10.64 -29.33
C SER A 131 -9.51 -10.94 -29.49
N LYS A 132 -10.38 -10.26 -28.73
CA LYS A 132 -11.85 -10.40 -28.83
C LYS A 132 -12.33 -11.84 -28.61
N CYS A 133 -11.61 -12.61 -27.81
CA CYS A 133 -11.98 -13.97 -27.44
C CYS A 133 -12.75 -13.97 -26.12
N THR A 134 -13.63 -14.96 -25.96
CA THR A 134 -14.36 -15.24 -24.71
C THR A 134 -13.96 -16.63 -24.23
N VAL A 135 -13.26 -16.72 -23.10
CA VAL A 135 -12.66 -17.98 -22.59
C VAL A 135 -13.24 -18.30 -21.21
N ILE A 136 -14.06 -19.35 -21.11
CA ILE A 136 -14.91 -19.59 -19.92
C ILE A 136 -14.73 -21.00 -19.35
N GLY A 137 -14.59 -21.11 -18.03
CA GLY A 137 -14.75 -22.38 -17.31
C GLY A 137 -13.69 -23.44 -17.65
N ASN A 138 -12.46 -23.02 -17.95
CA ASN A 138 -11.34 -23.91 -18.25
C ASN A 138 -10.40 -24.03 -17.04
N TRP A 139 -9.56 -25.06 -17.01
CA TRP A 139 -8.50 -25.09 -15.99
C TRP A 139 -7.48 -23.98 -16.28
N GLU A 140 -6.98 -23.91 -17.50
CA GLU A 140 -6.21 -22.77 -18.02
C GLU A 140 -6.92 -22.14 -19.22
N GLY A 141 -7.04 -20.82 -19.20
CA GLY A 141 -7.62 -20.04 -20.29
C GLY A 141 -6.65 -19.94 -21.47
N VAL A 142 -5.68 -19.04 -21.36
CA VAL A 142 -4.59 -18.87 -22.32
C VAL A 142 -3.26 -19.22 -21.66
N HIS A 143 -2.61 -20.28 -22.14
CA HIS A 143 -1.30 -20.70 -21.66
C HIS A 143 -0.24 -20.48 -22.74
N ILE A 144 0.78 -19.69 -22.40
CA ILE A 144 1.88 -19.29 -23.27
C ILE A 144 3.14 -19.97 -22.77
N ILE A 145 3.72 -20.85 -23.58
CA ILE A 145 4.85 -21.69 -23.20
C ILE A 145 6.00 -21.45 -24.16
N SER A 146 7.15 -21.06 -23.61
CA SER A 146 8.41 -20.92 -24.36
C SER A 146 8.25 -20.07 -25.63
N SER A 147 7.46 -18.99 -25.52
CA SER A 147 7.05 -18.16 -26.63
C SER A 147 7.49 -16.72 -26.42
N ASN A 148 7.56 -15.96 -27.52
CA ASN A 148 8.06 -14.59 -27.53
C ASN A 148 7.07 -13.67 -28.22
N ASN A 149 6.93 -12.44 -27.75
CA ASN A 149 6.13 -11.42 -28.42
C ASN A 149 4.68 -11.88 -28.60
N VAL A 150 3.98 -12.04 -27.48
CA VAL A 150 2.57 -12.45 -27.46
C VAL A 150 1.74 -11.30 -26.93
N LEU A 151 0.69 -10.92 -27.65
CA LEU A 151 -0.25 -9.88 -27.24
C LEU A 151 -1.61 -10.51 -26.95
N ILE A 152 -2.13 -10.32 -25.75
CA ILE A 152 -3.48 -10.74 -25.35
C ILE A 152 -4.27 -9.49 -24.98
N HIS A 153 -5.32 -9.19 -25.73
CA HIS A 153 -6.09 -7.98 -25.46
C HIS A 153 -7.56 -8.05 -25.82
N ASN A 154 -8.35 -7.13 -25.26
CA ASN A 154 -9.78 -7.00 -25.54
C ASN A 154 -10.54 -8.34 -25.44
N SER A 155 -10.13 -9.21 -24.53
CA SER A 155 -10.72 -10.54 -24.35
C SER A 155 -11.40 -10.64 -22.99
N THR A 156 -12.44 -11.48 -22.92
CA THR A 156 -13.17 -11.76 -21.70
C THR A 156 -12.85 -13.17 -21.22
N MET A 157 -12.42 -13.30 -19.97
CA MET A 157 -12.05 -14.58 -19.38
C MET A 157 -12.85 -14.77 -18.09
N LYS A 158 -13.57 -15.87 -17.97
CA LYS A 158 -14.47 -16.08 -16.84
C LYS A 158 -14.35 -17.47 -16.23
N ASP A 159 -14.32 -17.55 -14.90
CA ASP A 159 -14.35 -18.80 -14.15
C ASP A 159 -13.25 -19.81 -14.58
N ASN A 160 -12.10 -19.33 -15.04
CA ASN A 160 -10.93 -20.19 -15.32
C ASN A 160 -10.07 -20.36 -14.06
N ALA A 161 -9.44 -21.51 -13.85
CA ALA A 161 -8.55 -21.67 -12.68
C ALA A 161 -7.29 -20.77 -12.80
N ALA A 162 -6.74 -20.65 -14.00
CA ALA A 162 -5.82 -19.58 -14.40
C ALA A 162 -6.31 -18.97 -15.72
N SER A 163 -6.53 -17.65 -15.80
CA SER A 163 -7.05 -17.04 -17.05
C SER A 163 -5.94 -16.80 -18.07
N ILE A 164 -4.82 -16.20 -17.65
CA ILE A 164 -3.63 -16.02 -18.49
C ILE A 164 -2.42 -16.59 -17.73
N HIS A 165 -1.67 -17.49 -18.35
CA HIS A 165 -0.48 -18.10 -17.77
C HIS A 165 0.70 -17.98 -18.75
N LEU A 166 1.76 -17.31 -18.31
CA LEU A 166 3.05 -17.22 -19.01
C LEU A 166 4.02 -18.19 -18.33
N ASP A 167 4.60 -19.09 -19.11
CA ASP A 167 5.62 -20.02 -18.66
C ASP A 167 6.84 -19.97 -19.61
N ASN A 168 8.01 -19.68 -19.04
CA ASN A 168 9.28 -19.59 -19.76
C ASN A 168 9.20 -18.69 -21.02
N SER A 169 8.46 -17.58 -20.94
CA SER A 169 8.11 -16.75 -22.09
C SER A 169 8.66 -15.33 -21.93
N THR A 170 8.81 -14.61 -23.05
CA THR A 170 9.39 -13.25 -23.03
C THR A 170 8.61 -12.28 -23.91
N TYR A 171 8.59 -10.99 -23.52
CA TYR A 171 7.84 -9.94 -24.22
C TYR A 171 6.36 -10.29 -24.40
N VAL A 172 5.68 -10.61 -23.31
CA VAL A 172 4.23 -10.86 -23.34
C VAL A 172 3.50 -9.64 -22.80
N GLU A 173 2.53 -9.16 -23.55
CA GLU A 173 1.66 -8.05 -23.18
C GLU A 173 0.22 -8.55 -23.00
N ALA A 174 -0.34 -8.36 -21.82
CA ALA A 174 -1.75 -8.62 -21.53
C ALA A 174 -2.43 -7.31 -21.13
N LYS A 175 -3.32 -6.80 -21.99
CA LYS A 175 -3.99 -5.51 -21.76
C LYS A 175 -5.45 -5.45 -22.11
N GLU A 176 -6.20 -4.55 -21.47
CA GLU A 176 -7.62 -4.31 -21.78
C GLU A 176 -8.47 -5.59 -21.72
N ASN A 177 -8.08 -6.57 -20.90
CA ASN A 177 -8.86 -7.79 -20.70
C ASN A 177 -9.79 -7.64 -19.50
N VAL A 178 -10.92 -8.33 -19.58
CA VAL A 178 -11.88 -8.44 -18.48
C VAL A 178 -11.82 -9.86 -17.94
N ILE A 179 -11.35 -10.01 -16.70
CA ILE A 179 -11.18 -11.29 -16.03
C ILE A 179 -12.10 -11.34 -14.81
N GLU A 180 -13.00 -12.33 -14.78
CA GLU A 180 -14.01 -12.46 -13.72
C GLU A 180 -14.04 -13.88 -13.13
N GLY A 181 -13.95 -13.99 -11.81
CA GLY A 181 -14.07 -15.27 -11.12
C GLY A 181 -12.87 -16.21 -11.31
N GLY A 182 -12.97 -17.42 -10.76
CA GLY A 182 -11.95 -18.46 -10.91
C GLY A 182 -10.82 -18.42 -9.87
N GLY A 183 -9.64 -18.90 -10.27
CA GLY A 183 -8.44 -18.96 -9.40
C GLY A 183 -7.58 -17.70 -9.54
N ALA A 184 -6.40 -17.83 -10.15
CA ALA A 184 -5.52 -16.70 -10.44
C ALA A 184 -5.91 -16.03 -11.77
N ALA A 185 -6.01 -14.70 -11.82
CA ALA A 185 -6.34 -14.03 -13.08
C ALA A 185 -5.15 -14.05 -14.05
N VAL A 186 -3.95 -13.68 -13.60
CA VAL A 186 -2.72 -13.72 -14.40
C VAL A 186 -1.60 -14.37 -13.61
N ILE A 187 -0.87 -15.30 -14.23
CA ILE A 187 0.33 -15.94 -13.69
C ILE A 187 1.49 -15.68 -14.63
N VAL A 188 2.60 -15.17 -14.08
CA VAL A 188 3.86 -14.96 -14.78
C VAL A 188 4.94 -15.81 -14.11
N SER A 189 5.34 -16.90 -14.76
CA SER A 189 6.25 -17.91 -14.21
C SER A 189 7.49 -18.07 -15.07
N ASN A 190 8.68 -18.03 -14.46
CA ASN A 190 9.97 -18.23 -15.13
C ASN A 190 10.13 -17.37 -16.40
N SER A 191 9.53 -16.19 -16.42
CA SER A 191 9.35 -15.38 -17.63
C SER A 191 10.06 -14.04 -17.50
N SER A 192 10.28 -13.34 -18.61
CA SER A 192 10.87 -12.00 -18.59
C SER A 192 10.09 -11.00 -19.45
N ASN A 193 10.21 -9.71 -19.14
CA ASN A 193 9.58 -8.66 -19.94
C ASN A 193 8.07 -8.85 -20.09
N GLY A 194 7.38 -9.14 -18.98
CA GLY A 194 5.92 -9.24 -18.93
C GLY A 194 5.27 -7.86 -18.71
N TYR A 195 4.28 -7.51 -19.51
CA TYR A 195 3.55 -6.25 -19.44
C TYR A 195 2.07 -6.52 -19.18
N ILE A 196 1.64 -6.42 -17.93
CA ILE A 196 0.27 -6.69 -17.49
C ILE A 196 -0.38 -5.38 -17.12
N HIS A 197 -1.18 -4.79 -18.02
CA HIS A 197 -1.70 -3.45 -17.77
C HIS A 197 -3.11 -3.18 -18.28
N ASP A 198 -3.80 -2.23 -17.65
CA ASP A 198 -5.16 -1.81 -18.03
C ASP A 198 -6.19 -2.96 -18.07
N ASN A 199 -5.99 -4.02 -17.28
CA ASN A 199 -6.95 -5.11 -17.15
C ASN A 199 -7.95 -4.82 -16.02
N THR A 200 -9.18 -5.32 -16.18
CA THR A 200 -10.19 -5.33 -15.12
C THR A 200 -10.32 -6.74 -14.57
N ILE A 201 -9.92 -6.94 -13.32
CA ILE A 201 -9.92 -8.22 -12.61
C ILE A 201 -10.90 -8.13 -11.44
N SER A 202 -11.85 -9.06 -11.36
CA SER A 202 -12.84 -9.10 -10.28
C SER A 202 -13.19 -10.53 -9.88
N LEU A 203 -13.50 -10.77 -8.61
CA LEU A 203 -13.93 -12.07 -8.08
C LEU A 203 -12.91 -13.22 -8.27
N ALA A 204 -11.71 -12.93 -8.75
CA ALA A 204 -10.61 -13.88 -8.78
C ALA A 204 -10.17 -14.17 -7.34
N ARG A 205 -9.69 -15.38 -7.06
CA ARG A 205 -9.05 -15.67 -5.78
C ARG A 205 -7.77 -14.86 -5.66
N ILE A 206 -6.88 -14.94 -6.63
CA ILE A 206 -5.65 -14.13 -6.66
C ILE A 206 -5.68 -13.27 -7.92
N GLY A 207 -5.30 -12.00 -7.83
CA GLY A 207 -5.26 -11.12 -8.99
C GLY A 207 -4.12 -11.49 -9.93
N ILE A 208 -2.90 -11.05 -9.61
CA ILE A 208 -1.71 -11.25 -10.46
C ILE A 208 -0.62 -11.93 -9.64
N ILE A 209 -0.02 -12.99 -10.18
CA ILE A 209 1.12 -13.70 -9.57
C ILE A 209 2.34 -13.53 -10.47
N VAL A 210 3.47 -13.17 -9.89
CA VAL A 210 4.78 -13.15 -10.54
C VAL A 210 5.73 -14.04 -9.76
N GLU A 211 6.19 -15.12 -10.36
CA GLU A 211 7.08 -16.09 -9.72
C GLU A 211 8.34 -16.32 -10.58
N ARG A 212 9.52 -16.27 -9.94
CA ARG A 212 10.83 -16.56 -10.57
C ARG A 212 11.04 -15.83 -11.90
N SER A 213 10.58 -14.58 -11.98
CA SER A 213 10.53 -13.81 -13.23
C SER A 213 11.37 -12.53 -13.14
N ASP A 214 11.69 -11.94 -14.30
CA ASP A 214 12.53 -10.75 -14.40
C ASP A 214 11.88 -9.64 -15.24
N MET A 215 12.04 -8.38 -14.83
CA MET A 215 11.52 -7.21 -15.56
C MET A 215 10.02 -7.30 -15.87
N VAL A 216 9.18 -7.42 -14.84
CA VAL A 216 7.72 -7.49 -14.99
C VAL A 216 7.07 -6.15 -14.62
N TYR A 217 6.21 -5.64 -15.50
CA TYR A 217 5.51 -4.37 -15.38
C TYR A 217 4.02 -4.61 -15.16
N ILE A 218 3.50 -4.14 -14.03
CA ILE A 218 2.08 -4.27 -13.66
C ILE A 218 1.50 -2.87 -13.50
N GLY A 219 0.75 -2.41 -14.51
CA GLY A 219 0.37 -0.99 -14.66
C GLY A 219 -1.13 -0.76 -14.83
N GLY A 220 -1.75 0.21 -14.15
CA GLY A 220 -3.11 0.64 -14.53
C GLY A 220 -4.24 -0.40 -14.38
N ASN A 221 -3.98 -1.54 -13.72
CA ASN A 221 -5.00 -2.58 -13.55
C ASN A 221 -6.00 -2.19 -12.46
N ARG A 222 -7.25 -2.58 -12.65
CA ARG A 222 -8.29 -2.53 -11.62
C ARG A 222 -8.53 -3.94 -11.08
N VAL A 223 -8.13 -4.20 -9.85
CA VAL A 223 -8.20 -5.52 -9.21
C VAL A 223 -9.10 -5.45 -7.99
N VAL A 224 -10.14 -6.28 -7.99
CA VAL A 224 -11.06 -6.45 -6.85
C VAL A 224 -11.03 -7.92 -6.44
N VAL A 225 -10.36 -8.22 -5.33
CA VAL A 225 -10.18 -9.58 -4.82
C VAL A 225 -10.87 -9.75 -3.46
N PRO A 226 -11.77 -10.73 -3.30
CA PRO A 226 -12.40 -11.03 -2.02
C PRO A 226 -11.53 -11.99 -1.20
N ASN A 227 -10.98 -11.52 -0.08
CA ASN A 227 -10.29 -12.31 0.97
C ASN A 227 -8.94 -12.98 0.63
N ASP A 228 -8.13 -12.44 -0.29
CA ASP A 228 -6.82 -13.02 -0.65
C ASP A 228 -5.88 -11.91 -1.19
N VAL A 229 -4.87 -12.27 -1.99
CA VAL A 229 -3.84 -11.35 -2.52
C VAL A 229 -4.22 -10.72 -3.86
N GLY A 230 -4.11 -9.39 -3.96
CA GLY A 230 -4.29 -8.63 -5.20
C GLY A 230 -3.15 -8.87 -6.19
N ILE A 231 -1.91 -8.60 -5.77
CA ILE A 231 -0.69 -8.86 -6.54
C ILE A 231 0.33 -9.58 -5.63
N SER A 232 0.80 -10.75 -6.05
CA SER A 232 1.88 -11.50 -5.40
C SER A 232 3.14 -11.46 -6.27
N VAL A 233 4.29 -11.18 -5.66
CA VAL A 233 5.62 -11.19 -6.29
C VAL A 233 6.56 -12.07 -5.48
N GLU A 234 7.04 -13.15 -6.10
CA GLU A 234 7.75 -14.23 -5.42
C GLU A 234 9.06 -14.54 -6.16
N ASN A 235 10.18 -14.52 -5.44
CA ASN A 235 11.49 -14.91 -5.96
C ASN A 235 11.86 -14.24 -7.31
N SER A 236 11.45 -12.99 -7.51
CA SER A 236 11.52 -12.29 -8.79
C SER A 236 12.42 -11.06 -8.71
N VAL A 237 12.87 -10.58 -9.87
CA VAL A 237 13.81 -9.45 -9.97
C VAL A 237 13.20 -8.35 -10.82
N MET A 238 13.34 -7.09 -10.39
CA MET A 238 12.89 -5.91 -11.13
C MET A 238 11.39 -5.95 -11.50
N THR A 239 10.52 -6.13 -10.51
CA THR A 239 9.06 -5.98 -10.70
C THR A 239 8.62 -4.54 -10.42
N ILE A 240 7.91 -3.91 -11.35
CA ILE A 240 7.37 -2.55 -11.20
C ILE A 240 5.84 -2.61 -11.16
N ILE A 241 5.27 -2.27 -10.01
CA ILE A 241 3.82 -2.22 -9.76
C ILE A 241 3.41 -0.76 -9.66
N PHE A 242 2.70 -0.24 -10.66
CA PHE A 242 2.40 1.19 -10.73
C PHE A 242 0.98 1.55 -11.19
N ASN A 243 0.42 2.64 -10.65
CA ASN A 243 -0.90 3.16 -11.05
C ASN A 243 -2.05 2.13 -11.01
N ASN A 244 -1.95 1.07 -10.20
CA ASN A 244 -3.04 0.09 -10.07
C ASN A 244 -4.07 0.56 -9.04
N SER A 245 -5.32 0.13 -9.21
CA SER A 245 -6.39 0.25 -8.22
C SER A 245 -6.70 -1.13 -7.66
N LEU A 246 -6.25 -1.39 -6.43
CA LEU A 246 -6.39 -2.68 -5.76
C LEU A 246 -7.37 -2.54 -4.60
N ASN A 247 -8.44 -3.34 -4.59
CA ASN A 247 -9.46 -3.33 -3.54
C ASN A 247 -9.62 -4.74 -2.95
N GLY A 248 -9.30 -4.88 -1.66
CA GLY A 248 -9.47 -6.12 -0.91
C GLY A 248 -10.82 -6.13 -0.20
N GLU A 249 -11.82 -6.84 -0.72
CA GLU A 249 -13.15 -6.84 -0.10
C GLU A 249 -13.20 -7.73 1.16
N ASN A 250 -13.46 -7.11 2.32
CA ASN A 250 -14.05 -7.66 3.56
C ASN A 250 -13.49 -8.99 4.12
N GLY A 251 -12.20 -9.28 3.92
CA GLY A 251 -11.51 -10.40 4.55
C GLY A 251 -10.51 -9.96 5.60
N ALA A 252 -10.49 -10.63 6.75
CA ALA A 252 -9.46 -10.41 7.77
C ALA A 252 -8.04 -10.85 7.33
N GLY A 253 -7.87 -11.36 6.10
CA GLY A 253 -6.59 -11.82 5.55
C GLY A 253 -6.38 -11.43 4.08
N SER A 254 -7.07 -10.40 3.58
CA SER A 254 -6.75 -9.86 2.25
C SER A 254 -5.47 -9.03 2.29
N CYS A 255 -4.68 -9.12 1.22
CA CYS A 255 -3.49 -8.30 1.02
C CYS A 255 -3.57 -7.63 -0.36
N ASN A 256 -3.29 -6.32 -0.48
CA ASN A 256 -3.26 -5.72 -1.82
C ASN A 256 -2.00 -6.15 -2.58
N ILE A 257 -0.82 -6.02 -1.97
CA ILE A 257 0.46 -6.36 -2.58
C ILE A 257 1.33 -7.15 -1.60
N HIS A 258 1.74 -8.35 -2.00
CA HIS A 258 2.69 -9.18 -1.24
C HIS A 258 3.96 -9.41 -2.05
N VAL A 259 5.12 -9.19 -1.43
CA VAL A 259 6.45 -9.37 -2.03
C VAL A 259 7.32 -10.22 -1.12
N THR A 260 7.82 -11.33 -1.65
CA THR A 260 8.61 -12.32 -0.92
C THR A 260 9.82 -12.78 -1.74
N GLY A 261 10.99 -12.93 -1.12
CA GLY A 261 12.21 -13.40 -1.78
C GLY A 261 12.67 -12.59 -3.00
N SER A 262 12.21 -11.34 -3.16
CA SER A 262 12.31 -10.61 -4.43
C SER A 262 13.24 -9.39 -4.36
N GLU A 263 13.88 -9.04 -5.48
CA GLU A 263 14.83 -7.93 -5.54
C GLU A 263 14.39 -6.79 -6.46
N LYS A 264 14.65 -5.56 -6.04
CA LYS A 264 14.43 -4.32 -6.83
C LYS A 264 12.96 -4.12 -7.21
N THR A 265 12.04 -4.49 -6.32
CA THR A 265 10.60 -4.25 -6.51
C THR A 265 10.27 -2.78 -6.28
N VAL A 266 9.51 -2.18 -7.20
CA VAL A 266 9.04 -0.80 -7.10
C VAL A 266 7.51 -0.79 -7.04
N ILE A 267 6.95 -0.26 -5.95
CA ILE A 267 5.51 -0.10 -5.74
C ILE A 267 5.19 1.40 -5.75
N HIS A 268 4.67 1.91 -6.86
CA HIS A 268 4.58 3.34 -7.12
C HIS A 268 3.18 3.83 -7.53
N LYS A 269 2.62 4.83 -6.84
CA LYS A 269 1.34 5.48 -7.24
C LYS A 269 0.14 4.53 -7.35
N ASN A 270 0.08 3.49 -6.54
CA ASN A 270 -1.09 2.62 -6.47
C ASN A 270 -2.15 3.16 -5.51
N LEU A 271 -3.41 2.88 -5.81
CA LEU A 271 -4.56 3.08 -4.94
C LEU A 271 -4.88 1.74 -4.26
N LEU A 272 -4.66 1.68 -2.94
CA LEU A 272 -4.74 0.47 -2.12
C LEU A 272 -5.91 0.60 -1.14
N LEU A 273 -6.97 -0.18 -1.35
CA LEU A 273 -8.24 -0.03 -0.66
C LEU A 273 -8.62 -1.28 0.12
N ASN A 274 -9.13 -1.07 1.34
CA ASN A 274 -9.89 -2.02 2.15
C ASN A 274 -9.19 -3.34 2.54
N ALA A 275 -7.91 -3.52 2.21
CA ALA A 275 -7.11 -4.63 2.72
C ALA A 275 -6.50 -4.25 4.08
N PRO A 276 -6.56 -5.13 5.11
CA PRO A 276 -5.82 -4.91 6.35
C PRO A 276 -4.32 -4.82 6.10
N GLU A 277 -3.79 -5.68 5.22
CA GLU A 277 -2.42 -5.60 4.73
C GLU A 277 -2.41 -4.91 3.35
N ALA A 278 -2.00 -3.65 3.28
CA ALA A 278 -1.89 -2.97 2.01
C ALA A 278 -0.63 -3.40 1.25
N VAL A 279 0.50 -3.48 1.95
CA VAL A 279 1.77 -3.94 1.39
C VAL A 279 2.50 -4.81 2.41
N VAL A 280 2.88 -6.02 2.01
CA VAL A 280 3.74 -6.90 2.81
C VAL A 280 5.03 -7.17 2.06
N ILE A 281 6.17 -6.89 2.70
CA ILE A 281 7.51 -7.23 2.22
C ILE A 281 8.15 -8.20 3.20
N ASP A 282 8.53 -9.39 2.74
CA ASP A 282 9.15 -10.43 3.58
C ASP A 282 10.28 -11.24 2.90
N GLU A 283 10.79 -12.23 3.64
CA GLU A 283 11.78 -13.25 3.23
C GLU A 283 12.95 -12.73 2.38
N LEU A 284 13.83 -11.89 2.95
CA LEU A 284 15.04 -11.40 2.28
C LEU A 284 14.77 -10.58 1.01
N SER A 285 13.56 -10.00 0.86
CA SER A 285 13.29 -9.07 -0.23
C SER A 285 14.17 -7.83 -0.13
N ASN A 286 14.78 -7.42 -1.24
CA ASN A 286 15.88 -6.47 -1.26
C ASN A 286 15.67 -5.28 -2.20
N HIS A 287 16.21 -4.11 -1.84
CA HIS A 287 16.13 -2.87 -2.63
C HIS A 287 14.70 -2.48 -3.03
N THR A 288 13.73 -2.69 -2.13
CA THR A 288 12.33 -2.37 -2.38
C THR A 288 12.05 -0.88 -2.17
N ILE A 289 11.33 -0.27 -3.11
CA ILE A 289 10.86 1.12 -3.03
C ILE A 289 9.33 1.13 -2.99
N ILE A 290 8.75 1.66 -1.92
CA ILE A 290 7.30 1.86 -1.77
C ILE A 290 7.04 3.36 -1.78
N SER A 291 6.51 3.89 -2.89
CA SER A 291 6.40 5.34 -3.07
C SER A 291 5.07 5.86 -3.60
N TYR A 292 4.62 6.99 -3.05
CA TYR A 292 3.45 7.74 -3.55
C TYR A 292 2.15 6.94 -3.67
N ASN A 293 1.98 5.86 -2.90
CA ASN A 293 0.74 5.11 -2.88
C ASN A 293 -0.30 5.83 -2.01
N HIS A 294 -1.58 5.63 -2.30
CA HIS A 294 -2.69 6.09 -1.48
C HIS A 294 -3.40 4.90 -0.84
N LEU A 295 -3.43 4.86 0.48
CA LEU A 295 -3.98 3.78 1.28
C LEU A 295 -5.26 4.26 1.96
N ALA A 296 -6.36 3.52 1.85
CA ALA A 296 -7.59 3.87 2.54
C ALA A 296 -8.40 2.63 2.92
N SER A 297 -9.18 2.75 3.99
CA SER A 297 -10.12 1.73 4.43
C SER A 297 -11.49 2.36 4.72
N GLU A 298 -12.55 1.69 4.28
CA GLU A 298 -13.92 2.04 4.64
C GLU A 298 -14.26 1.63 6.09
N ASP A 299 -13.47 0.73 6.70
CA ASP A 299 -13.60 0.35 8.10
C ASP A 299 -12.68 1.22 8.98
N PRO A 300 -13.23 2.16 9.78
CA PRO A 300 -12.44 3.07 10.59
C PRO A 300 -11.67 2.37 11.72
N TYR A 301 -11.94 1.09 11.99
CA TYR A 301 -11.22 0.29 12.97
C TYR A 301 -10.12 -0.58 12.36
N ARG A 302 -9.98 -0.61 11.04
CA ARG A 302 -8.97 -1.38 10.33
C ARG A 302 -8.19 -0.48 9.40
N LEU A 303 -7.14 0.13 9.94
CA LEU A 303 -6.22 0.92 9.15
C LEU A 303 -5.35 -0.01 8.29
N PRO A 304 -5.15 0.32 7.00
CA PRO A 304 -4.28 -0.43 6.11
C PRO A 304 -2.81 -0.34 6.57
N THR A 305 -2.10 -1.47 6.56
CA THR A 305 -0.72 -1.58 7.06
C THR A 305 0.28 -1.79 5.93
N ILE A 306 1.45 -1.15 6.03
CA ILE A 306 2.68 -1.54 5.34
C ILE A 306 3.55 -2.33 6.32
N THR A 307 3.70 -3.62 6.06
CA THR A 307 4.44 -4.56 6.92
C THR A 307 5.78 -4.91 6.27
N LEU A 308 6.87 -4.74 7.01
CA LEU A 308 8.23 -4.92 6.54
C LEU A 308 8.96 -5.92 7.46
N THR A 309 9.07 -7.20 7.08
CA THR A 309 9.62 -8.26 7.96
C THR A 309 10.77 -9.00 7.29
N GLY A 310 11.78 -9.46 8.06
CA GLY A 310 12.80 -10.37 7.52
C GLY A 310 13.63 -9.81 6.34
N ILE A 311 13.79 -8.48 6.27
CA ILE A 311 14.47 -7.77 5.19
C ILE A 311 16.01 -7.86 5.33
N SER A 312 16.72 -8.05 4.21
CA SER A 312 18.19 -8.17 4.17
C SER A 312 18.96 -6.99 3.55
N THR A 313 18.29 -5.94 3.08
CA THR A 313 18.92 -4.71 2.55
C THR A 313 18.03 -3.49 2.76
N ASP A 314 18.50 -2.31 2.35
CA ASP A 314 17.78 -1.05 2.53
C ASP A 314 16.41 -1.04 1.85
N VAL A 315 15.38 -0.64 2.60
CA VAL A 315 14.02 -0.39 2.10
C VAL A 315 13.65 1.07 2.26
N MET A 316 13.02 1.63 1.23
CA MET A 316 12.55 3.02 1.23
C MET A 316 11.04 3.09 1.14
N VAL A 317 10.41 3.73 2.13
CA VAL A 317 8.97 4.03 2.17
C VAL A 317 8.79 5.54 2.11
N TYR A 318 8.33 6.04 0.96
CA TYR A 318 8.43 7.47 0.63
C TYR A 318 7.15 8.07 0.05
N GLY A 319 6.62 9.14 0.64
CA GLY A 319 5.56 9.93 -0.01
C GLY A 319 4.17 9.28 -0.05
N ASN A 320 3.94 8.20 0.71
CA ASN A 320 2.63 7.52 0.75
C ASN A 320 1.62 8.34 1.57
N SER A 321 0.32 8.16 1.29
CA SER A 321 -0.75 8.97 1.87
C SER A 321 -1.95 8.15 2.31
N GLY A 322 -2.73 8.70 3.23
CA GLY A 322 -3.94 8.08 3.78
C GLY A 322 -3.70 7.51 5.18
N GLU A 323 -4.78 7.22 5.91
CA GLU A 323 -4.65 6.67 7.27
C GLU A 323 -4.05 5.27 7.19
N MET A 324 -2.86 5.06 7.73
CA MET A 324 -2.12 3.80 7.57
C MET A 324 -1.24 3.48 8.79
N HIS A 325 -0.78 2.24 8.87
CA HIS A 325 0.31 1.84 9.76
C HIS A 325 1.57 1.51 8.93
N ILE A 326 2.75 1.78 9.49
CA ILE A 326 4.03 1.28 8.95
C ILE A 326 4.71 0.48 10.05
N GLU A 327 4.97 -0.79 9.76
CA GLU A 327 5.52 -1.76 10.71
C GLU A 327 6.90 -2.27 10.26
N PRO A 328 7.98 -1.53 10.61
CA PRO A 328 9.34 -1.99 10.35
C PRO A 328 9.74 -3.07 11.37
N HIS A 329 10.06 -4.26 10.86
CA HIS A 329 10.62 -5.41 11.58
C HIS A 329 11.86 -5.93 10.83
N SER A 330 12.84 -5.05 10.67
CA SER A 330 14.04 -5.25 9.85
C SER A 330 15.33 -5.20 10.67
N SER A 331 16.29 -6.06 10.31
CA SER A 331 17.68 -6.00 10.78
C SER A 331 18.58 -5.10 9.89
N HIS A 332 18.02 -4.50 8.85
CA HIS A 332 18.67 -3.59 7.91
C HIS A 332 17.96 -2.23 7.85
N LYS A 333 18.66 -1.23 7.29
CA LYS A 333 18.22 0.15 7.29
C LYS A 333 16.86 0.32 6.61
N VAL A 334 15.92 0.95 7.31
CA VAL A 334 14.66 1.39 6.72
C VAL A 334 14.64 2.92 6.69
N VAL A 335 14.27 3.48 5.54
CA VAL A 335 14.11 4.93 5.35
C VAL A 335 12.63 5.22 5.16
N ILE A 336 12.05 5.98 6.09
CA ILE A 336 10.63 6.37 6.06
C ILE A 336 10.56 7.89 5.97
N GLU A 337 10.08 8.41 4.84
CA GLU A 337 10.12 9.85 4.55
C GLU A 337 8.85 10.35 3.85
N ASN A 338 8.37 11.52 4.24
CA ASN A 338 7.24 12.23 3.60
C ASN A 338 5.92 11.46 3.51
N ASN A 339 5.67 10.49 4.41
CA ASN A 339 4.37 9.80 4.46
C ASN A 339 3.36 10.60 5.29
N THR A 340 2.13 10.76 4.80
CA THR A 340 1.05 11.50 5.48
C THR A 340 -0.01 10.53 6.01
N ASN A 341 -0.45 10.68 7.25
CA ASN A 341 -1.48 9.83 7.87
C ASN A 341 -1.09 8.31 8.12
N ALA A 342 0.18 7.90 7.95
CA ALA A 342 0.92 6.77 8.57
C ALA A 342 1.42 6.73 10.06
N VAL A 343 0.75 6.05 11.00
CA VAL A 343 1.32 5.74 12.33
C VAL A 343 2.45 4.71 12.23
N ILE A 344 3.61 4.96 12.86
CA ILE A 344 4.79 4.08 12.77
C ILE A 344 4.93 3.28 14.07
N ARG A 345 4.94 1.94 13.95
CA ARG A 345 5.08 0.99 15.06
C ARG A 345 5.99 -0.15 14.68
N GLY A 346 7.12 -0.33 15.36
CA GLY A 346 8.03 -1.42 14.99
C GLY A 346 8.98 -1.83 16.10
N ASP A 347 9.42 -3.08 16.02
CA ASP A 347 10.53 -3.64 16.79
C ASP A 347 11.66 -3.94 15.80
N THR A 348 12.71 -3.13 15.81
CA THR A 348 13.82 -3.21 14.85
C THR A 348 15.14 -3.23 15.58
N SER A 349 16.03 -4.19 15.28
CA SER A 349 17.39 -4.22 15.85
C SER A 349 18.41 -3.37 15.08
N SER A 350 17.98 -2.52 14.15
CA SER A 350 18.82 -1.86 13.13
C SER A 350 18.62 -0.35 13.00
N SER A 351 19.46 0.29 12.18
CA SER A 351 19.42 1.74 11.95
C SER A 351 18.14 2.19 11.24
N LEU A 352 17.49 3.22 11.75
CA LEU A 352 16.24 3.75 11.19
C LEU A 352 16.33 5.27 11.00
N ALA A 353 15.96 5.76 9.83
CA ALA A 353 15.82 7.19 9.57
C ALA A 353 14.35 7.51 9.29
N ILE A 354 13.73 8.30 10.18
CA ILE A 354 12.35 8.79 10.03
C ILE A 354 12.41 10.32 9.93
N CYS A 355 12.16 10.87 8.75
CA CYS A 355 12.17 12.33 8.55
C CYS A 355 10.95 12.83 7.73
N ILE A 356 10.11 13.68 8.38
CA ILE A 356 9.00 14.54 7.85
C ILE A 356 7.76 13.76 7.31
N ASN A 357 6.47 14.14 7.35
CA ASN A 357 5.49 14.91 8.18
C ASN A 357 4.14 14.25 7.76
N ILE A 358 3.30 13.65 8.62
CA ILE A 358 2.44 14.25 9.66
C ILE A 358 1.87 13.11 10.53
N HIS A 359 2.11 12.95 11.85
CA HIS A 359 1.57 11.80 12.61
C HIS A 359 1.16 11.94 14.07
N THR A 360 0.09 11.25 14.46
CA THR A 360 -0.45 11.20 15.83
C THR A 360 0.42 10.47 16.86
N SER A 361 1.34 9.56 16.51
CA SER A 361 2.35 8.99 17.43
C SER A 361 3.46 8.22 16.69
N ILE A 362 4.66 8.14 17.28
CA ILE A 362 5.78 7.29 16.86
C ILE A 362 6.13 6.38 18.05
N GLU A 363 6.06 5.05 17.87
CA GLU A 363 6.37 4.08 18.93
C GLU A 363 7.38 3.05 18.42
N LEU A 364 8.59 3.07 18.97
CA LEU A 364 9.71 2.23 18.54
C LEU A 364 10.33 1.51 19.73
N SER A 365 10.64 0.23 19.56
CA SER A 365 11.29 -0.56 20.62
C SER A 365 12.54 -1.28 20.13
N ASN A 366 13.48 -1.50 21.07
CA ASN A 366 14.76 -2.19 20.88
C ASN A 366 15.65 -1.67 19.73
N ILE A 367 15.61 -0.36 19.46
CA ILE A 367 16.29 0.22 18.31
C ILE A 367 17.76 0.52 18.55
N SER A 368 18.59 0.45 17.50
CA SER A 368 19.96 0.96 17.56
C SER A 368 20.22 1.93 16.39
N ASN A 369 20.85 3.08 16.62
CA ASN A 369 21.14 4.08 15.59
C ASN A 369 19.88 4.65 14.90
N ALA A 370 19.01 5.31 15.67
CA ALA A 370 17.78 5.92 15.17
C ALA A 370 17.88 7.44 15.05
N TYR A 371 17.41 8.00 13.94
CA TYR A 371 17.28 9.45 13.72
C TYR A 371 15.80 9.79 13.49
N ILE A 372 15.21 10.53 14.43
CA ILE A 372 13.80 10.94 14.40
C ILE A 372 13.76 12.45 14.26
N CYS A 373 13.52 12.92 13.04
CA CYS A 373 13.74 14.31 12.68
C CYS A 373 12.56 15.00 12.00
N GLY A 374 12.28 16.27 12.35
CA GLY A 374 11.33 17.10 11.58
C GLY A 374 9.86 16.64 11.60
N ASN A 375 9.43 15.87 12.60
CA ASN A 375 8.07 15.33 12.70
C ASN A 375 7.11 16.31 13.38
N LEU A 376 5.85 16.39 12.92
CA LEU A 376 4.73 17.00 13.64
C LEU A 376 3.88 15.92 14.31
N ALA A 377 3.98 15.84 15.64
CA ALA A 377 3.14 15.02 16.50
C ALA A 377 2.07 15.87 17.17
N ASP A 378 0.82 15.78 16.69
CA ASP A 378 -0.31 16.59 17.16
C ASP A 378 -1.56 15.71 17.26
N THR A 379 -2.08 15.51 18.47
CA THR A 379 -3.32 14.76 18.69
C THR A 379 -4.46 15.68 19.12
N THR A 380 -5.66 15.44 18.57
CA THR A 380 -6.91 16.05 19.04
C THR A 380 -7.69 15.15 20.02
N SER A 381 -7.26 13.91 20.19
CA SER A 381 -7.90 12.91 21.06
C SER A 381 -7.17 12.83 22.40
N PRO A 382 -7.87 12.75 23.55
CA PRO A 382 -7.26 12.69 24.89
C PRO A 382 -6.55 11.36 25.18
N ALA A 383 -6.07 10.64 24.16
CA ALA A 383 -5.47 9.31 24.28
C ALA A 383 -4.27 9.29 25.24
N THR A 384 -4.10 8.16 25.93
CA THR A 384 -2.93 7.79 26.74
C THR A 384 -1.68 7.50 25.90
N ALA A 385 -1.73 7.73 24.58
CA ALA A 385 -0.62 7.49 23.68
C ALA A 385 0.43 8.60 23.83
N ASN A 386 1.69 8.25 23.57
CA ASN A 386 2.80 9.21 23.57
C ASN A 386 2.96 9.83 22.18
N GLY A 387 3.53 11.03 22.10
CA GLY A 387 3.89 11.64 20.83
C GLY A 387 5.02 10.89 20.15
N ILE A 388 6.14 10.71 20.85
CA ILE A 388 7.28 9.90 20.44
C ILE A 388 7.67 9.02 21.63
N ALA A 389 7.65 7.71 21.49
CA ALA A 389 8.14 6.74 22.46
C ALA A 389 9.20 5.85 21.82
N VAL A 390 10.41 5.83 22.37
CA VAL A 390 11.54 5.07 21.81
C VAL A 390 12.32 4.37 22.90
N SER A 391 12.61 3.08 22.71
CA SER A 391 13.60 2.35 23.53
C SER A 391 14.74 1.83 22.68
N GLY A 392 16.00 2.03 23.10
CA GLY A 392 17.16 1.62 22.31
C GLY A 392 18.50 2.29 22.62
N THR A 393 19.49 2.12 21.76
CA THR A 393 20.81 2.78 21.86
C THR A 393 21.10 3.69 20.68
N ASP A 394 21.90 4.73 20.89
CA ASP A 394 22.34 5.66 19.84
C ASP A 394 21.14 6.32 19.11
N ILE A 395 20.29 6.98 19.89
CA ILE A 395 19.05 7.61 19.40
C ILE A 395 19.22 9.12 19.34
N ALA A 396 18.87 9.74 18.22
CA ALA A 396 18.82 11.19 18.05
C ALA A 396 17.40 11.64 17.67
N ILE A 397 16.78 12.47 18.51
CA ILE A 397 15.43 13.05 18.31
C ILE A 397 15.57 14.56 18.18
N HIS A 398 15.33 15.12 16.99
CA HIS A 398 15.49 16.56 16.80
C HIS A 398 14.61 17.26 15.77
N GLY A 399 14.41 18.57 15.95
CA GLY A 399 13.61 19.37 15.02
C GLY A 399 12.13 18.99 14.96
N ASN A 400 11.62 18.24 15.94
CA ASN A 400 10.22 17.78 15.97
C ASN A 400 9.32 18.80 16.68
N ILE A 401 8.04 18.88 16.28
CA ILE A 401 6.99 19.64 16.95
C ILE A 401 6.01 18.64 17.56
N ILE A 402 5.98 18.53 18.89
CA ILE A 402 5.14 17.61 19.66
C ILE A 402 4.17 18.39 20.53
N LYS A 403 2.86 18.18 20.36
CA LYS A 403 1.86 18.90 21.16
C LYS A 403 0.55 18.16 21.38
N ASN A 404 -0.14 18.58 22.44
CA ASN A 404 -1.51 18.20 22.80
C ASN A 404 -1.71 16.77 23.37
N TYR A 405 -0.66 16.07 23.79
CA TYR A 405 -0.76 14.76 24.46
C TYR A 405 -1.09 14.93 25.94
N ARG A 406 -2.31 15.38 26.27
CA ARG A 406 -2.68 15.78 27.65
C ARG A 406 -2.73 14.63 28.67
N GLN A 407 -2.78 13.38 28.22
CA GLN A 407 -2.79 12.17 29.06
C GLN A 407 -1.60 11.23 28.79
N GLY A 408 -0.68 11.63 27.91
CA GLY A 408 0.51 10.85 27.55
C GLY A 408 1.74 11.75 27.46
N GLU A 409 2.90 11.16 27.18
CA GLU A 409 4.16 11.89 27.13
C GLU A 409 4.40 12.50 25.76
N GLY A 410 5.01 13.68 25.72
CA GLY A 410 5.43 14.29 24.47
C GLY A 410 6.51 13.43 23.81
N ILE A 411 7.66 13.32 24.48
CA ILE A 411 8.78 12.45 24.08
C ILE A 411 9.13 11.57 25.27
N GLU A 412 9.07 10.25 25.11
CA GLU A 412 9.57 9.26 26.06
C GLU A 412 10.73 8.49 25.43
N VAL A 413 11.88 8.46 26.10
CA VAL A 413 13.06 7.73 25.64
C VAL A 413 13.72 6.92 26.75
N SER A 414 14.09 5.69 26.42
CA SER A 414 14.81 4.76 27.30
C SER A 414 15.99 4.10 26.58
N GLY A 415 17.07 3.80 27.31
CA GLY A 415 18.27 3.11 26.80
C GLY A 415 19.59 3.88 26.98
N ASP A 416 20.51 3.89 26.02
CA ASP A 416 21.86 4.50 26.17
C ASP A 416 22.29 5.34 24.96
N HIS A 417 23.12 6.36 25.17
CA HIS A 417 23.56 7.32 24.13
C HIS A 417 22.39 8.01 23.42
N ILE A 418 21.58 8.72 24.20
CA ILE A 418 20.38 9.43 23.72
C ILE A 418 20.69 10.91 23.51
N LYS A 419 20.23 11.49 22.38
CA LYS A 419 20.30 12.93 22.10
C LYS A 419 18.92 13.46 21.76
N VAL A 420 18.45 14.44 22.52
CA VAL A 420 17.16 15.11 22.27
C VAL A 420 17.41 16.60 22.10
N TYR A 421 17.24 17.15 20.90
CA TYR A 421 17.59 18.54 20.65
C TYR A 421 16.74 19.28 19.61
N GLU A 422 16.68 20.62 19.67
CA GLU A 422 15.92 21.43 18.71
C GLU A 422 14.42 21.04 18.57
N ASN A 423 13.80 20.43 19.58
CA ASN A 423 12.37 20.07 19.53
C ASN A 423 11.47 21.16 20.15
N GLU A 424 10.24 21.30 19.63
CA GLU A 424 9.17 22.10 20.23
C GLU A 424 8.15 21.17 20.90
N VAL A 425 8.15 21.12 22.24
CA VAL A 425 7.35 20.18 23.03
C VAL A 425 6.37 20.94 23.91
N THR A 426 5.08 20.94 23.56
CA THR A 426 4.09 21.83 24.18
C THR A 426 2.75 21.18 24.53
N ASN A 427 2.21 21.50 25.71
CA ASN A 427 0.84 21.08 26.12
C ASN A 427 0.64 19.55 26.21
N ASN A 428 1.62 18.86 26.78
CA ASN A 428 1.59 17.41 27.05
C ASN A 428 1.48 17.13 28.57
N SER A 429 1.30 15.87 28.96
CA SER A 429 1.42 15.45 30.37
C SER A 429 2.85 15.71 30.84
N GLN A 430 3.82 14.86 30.50
CA GLN A 430 5.23 15.24 30.56
C GLN A 430 5.71 15.67 29.18
N GLY A 431 6.59 16.67 29.13
CA GLY A 431 7.21 17.12 27.90
C GLY A 431 8.20 16.09 27.39
N ILE A 432 9.34 15.96 28.08
CA ILE A 432 10.40 15.01 27.74
C ILE A 432 10.66 14.10 28.94
N VAL A 433 10.54 12.78 28.75
CA VAL A 433 10.83 11.75 29.75
C VAL A 433 12.08 10.98 29.35
N ILE A 434 13.08 10.97 30.23
CA ILE A 434 14.32 10.21 30.08
C ILE A 434 14.37 9.13 31.16
N SER A 435 14.46 7.86 30.75
CA SER A 435 14.66 6.72 31.67
C SER A 435 15.90 5.88 31.38
N GLY A 436 16.68 6.25 30.35
CA GLY A 436 17.94 5.64 29.94
C GLY A 436 19.19 6.27 30.58
N SER A 437 20.33 5.60 30.51
CA SER A 437 21.61 6.02 31.12
C SER A 437 22.21 7.28 30.49
N SER A 438 23.07 7.18 29.47
CA SER A 438 23.80 8.31 28.88
C SER A 438 22.89 9.14 27.98
N PHE A 439 22.74 10.44 28.25
CA PHE A 439 21.89 11.33 27.46
C PHE A 439 22.39 12.78 27.36
N GLU A 440 22.02 13.45 26.28
CA GLU A 440 22.14 14.89 26.08
C GLU A 440 20.78 15.47 25.68
N VAL A 441 20.28 16.45 26.45
CA VAL A 441 19.05 17.18 26.13
C VAL A 441 19.39 18.65 25.94
N TYR A 442 19.28 19.18 24.73
CA TYR A 442 19.72 20.56 24.49
C TYR A 442 18.97 21.33 23.41
N SER A 443 18.95 22.66 23.50
CA SER A 443 18.30 23.51 22.48
C SER A 443 16.82 23.19 22.22
N ASN A 444 16.10 22.58 23.17
CA ASN A 444 14.67 22.31 23.05
C ASN A 444 13.84 23.48 23.58
N ASN A 445 12.64 23.65 23.04
CA ASN A 445 11.61 24.55 23.52
C ASN A 445 10.47 23.75 24.17
N ILE A 446 10.47 23.71 25.50
CA ILE A 446 9.63 22.82 26.31
C ILE A 446 8.68 23.68 27.14
N THR A 447 7.43 23.79 26.70
CA THR A 447 6.49 24.75 27.32
C THR A 447 5.10 24.23 27.62
N ARG A 448 4.45 24.73 28.67
CA ARG A 448 3.04 24.41 28.98
C ARG A 448 2.75 22.91 29.16
N ASN A 449 3.74 22.10 29.52
CA ASN A 449 3.54 20.70 29.91
C ASN A 449 3.24 20.62 31.42
N ASN A 450 2.72 19.50 31.92
CA ASN A 450 2.57 19.31 33.36
C ASN A 450 3.93 19.27 34.06
N VAL A 451 4.84 18.44 33.56
CA VAL A 451 6.29 18.53 33.83
C VAL A 451 7.01 18.82 32.52
N GLY A 452 7.95 19.77 32.53
CA GLY A 452 8.76 20.06 31.35
C GLY A 452 9.66 18.88 30.97
N ILE A 453 10.60 18.54 31.85
CA ILE A 453 11.50 17.38 31.72
C ILE A 453 11.36 16.48 32.94
N LEU A 454 11.10 15.20 32.73
CA LEU A 454 11.13 14.16 33.76
C LEU A 454 12.35 13.27 33.53
N ILE A 455 13.21 13.16 34.54
CA ILE A 455 14.34 12.23 34.56
C ILE A 455 14.03 11.16 35.62
N ALA A 456 13.98 9.91 35.22
CA ALA A 456 13.58 8.80 36.08
C ALA A 456 14.42 7.54 35.87
N GLY A 457 14.22 6.53 36.73
CA GLY A 457 14.82 5.21 36.55
C GLY A 457 16.35 5.19 36.72
N MET A 458 17.06 4.57 35.77
CA MET A 458 18.53 4.37 35.81
C MET A 458 19.32 5.48 35.11
N ALA A 459 18.71 6.65 34.92
CA ALA A 459 19.32 7.75 34.19
C ALA A 459 20.62 8.23 34.83
N SER A 460 21.69 8.35 34.03
CA SER A 460 23.06 8.53 34.54
C SER A 460 24.04 9.10 33.50
N ARG A 461 24.96 9.97 33.91
CA ARG A 461 25.95 10.61 33.00
C ARG A 461 25.28 11.50 31.95
N GLY A 462 24.24 12.22 32.36
CA GLY A 462 23.44 13.06 31.49
C GLY A 462 23.86 14.54 31.50
N VAL A 463 23.61 15.23 30.39
CA VAL A 463 23.82 16.69 30.28
C VAL A 463 22.56 17.36 29.73
N VAL A 464 22.07 18.39 30.42
CA VAL A 464 20.91 19.18 30.01
C VAL A 464 21.34 20.63 29.85
N TYR A 465 21.31 21.18 28.64
CA TYR A 465 21.83 22.53 28.40
C TYR A 465 21.14 23.30 27.28
N ASP A 466 21.19 24.63 27.31
CA ASP A 466 20.59 25.49 26.28
C ASP A 466 19.09 25.25 26.01
N ASN A 467 18.33 24.65 26.95
CA ASN A 467 16.90 24.45 26.76
C ASN A 467 16.10 25.66 27.27
N LEU A 468 15.02 25.98 26.57
CA LEU A 468 13.96 26.83 27.10
C LEU A 468 12.92 25.94 27.80
N ILE A 469 12.84 26.06 29.13
CA ILE A 469 11.90 25.32 29.97
C ILE A 469 10.99 26.36 30.61
N ALA A 470 9.80 26.55 30.05
CA ALA A 470 8.95 27.68 30.43
C ALA A 470 7.46 27.36 30.57
N PHE A 471 6.81 27.96 31.56
CA PHE A 471 5.37 27.82 31.78
C PHE A 471 4.89 26.38 31.94
N ASN A 472 5.77 25.46 32.36
CA ASN A 472 5.36 24.12 32.75
C ASN A 472 4.76 24.16 34.18
N GLY A 473 4.04 23.12 34.60
CA GLY A 473 3.35 23.09 35.88
C GLY A 473 1.83 23.24 35.76
N GLY A 474 1.22 22.26 35.08
CA GLY A 474 -0.22 22.19 34.85
C GLY A 474 -1.04 21.68 36.05
N ASP A 475 -2.35 21.52 35.83
CA ASP A 475 -3.32 21.24 36.90
C ASP A 475 -3.54 19.74 37.18
N GLN A 476 -2.86 18.86 36.46
CA GLN A 476 -2.97 17.40 36.62
C GLN A 476 -2.11 16.95 37.81
N GLU A 477 -2.68 16.11 38.70
CA GLU A 477 -1.97 15.52 39.84
C GLU A 477 -0.66 14.85 39.36
N PRO A 478 0.52 15.38 39.73
CA PRO A 478 1.79 14.96 39.15
C PRO A 478 2.23 13.59 39.65
N PHE A 479 3.01 12.89 38.81
CA PHE A 479 3.74 11.66 39.15
C PHE A 479 4.82 11.89 40.21
N CYS A 480 5.30 13.12 40.35
CA CYS A 480 6.22 13.55 41.41
C CYS A 480 5.38 14.14 42.55
N ASP A 481 5.69 13.85 43.84
CA ASP A 481 4.95 14.26 45.04
C ASP A 481 4.83 15.80 45.30
N GLY A 482 4.80 16.63 44.26
CA GLY A 482 4.56 18.07 44.34
C GLY A 482 4.05 18.63 43.01
N PRO A 483 3.30 19.75 43.04
CA PRO A 483 2.67 20.39 41.88
C PRO A 483 3.67 20.61 40.74
N GLY A 484 3.24 20.39 39.49
CA GLY A 484 4.09 20.29 38.31
C GLY A 484 5.17 21.37 38.19
N THR A 485 6.29 21.01 37.55
CA THR A 485 7.56 21.73 37.61
C THR A 485 8.26 21.81 36.24
N GLY A 486 9.32 22.61 36.14
CA GLY A 486 10.14 22.68 34.93
C GLY A 486 10.92 21.39 34.71
N VAL A 487 11.61 20.93 35.77
CA VAL A 487 12.36 19.66 35.77
C VAL A 487 11.99 18.86 37.02
N CYS A 488 11.56 17.62 36.84
CA CYS A 488 11.43 16.64 37.92
C CYS A 488 12.50 15.55 37.77
N ILE A 489 13.20 15.24 38.85
CA ILE A 489 14.13 14.11 38.93
C ILE A 489 13.65 13.16 40.03
N TYR A 490 13.26 11.95 39.65
CA TYR A 490 12.60 10.99 40.54
C TYR A 490 13.22 9.59 40.46
N GLY A 491 13.54 8.99 41.60
CA GLY A 491 13.96 7.58 41.69
C GLY A 491 15.34 7.26 41.11
N SER A 492 16.02 8.21 40.47
CA SER A 492 17.40 8.07 40.03
C SER A 492 18.36 8.16 41.22
N GLU A 493 19.35 7.27 41.29
CA GLU A 493 20.54 7.53 42.10
C GLU A 493 21.33 8.67 41.42
N PRO A 494 21.94 9.61 42.18
CA PRO A 494 22.61 10.77 41.61
C PRO A 494 23.89 10.36 40.86
N TYR A 495 23.72 10.02 39.58
CA TYR A 495 24.79 9.59 38.70
C TYR A 495 25.16 10.72 37.73
N ASN A 496 26.00 11.67 38.17
CA ASN A 496 26.67 12.66 37.31
C ASN A 496 25.76 13.33 36.25
N ILE A 497 24.65 13.93 36.67
CA ILE A 497 23.79 14.73 35.77
C ILE A 497 24.12 16.22 35.95
N THR A 498 24.38 16.91 34.84
CA THR A 498 24.76 18.33 34.83
C THR A 498 23.76 19.18 34.06
N PHE A 499 23.34 20.30 34.64
CA PHE A 499 22.45 21.29 34.07
C PHE A 499 23.17 22.63 33.94
N TYR A 500 23.23 23.23 32.75
CA TYR A 500 23.82 24.57 32.57
C TYR A 500 23.20 25.28 31.36
N HIS A 501 23.23 26.61 31.33
CA HIS A 501 22.71 27.45 30.23
C HIS A 501 21.23 27.24 29.86
N ASN A 502 20.47 26.53 30.70
CA ASN A 502 19.02 26.43 30.50
C ASN A 502 18.33 27.71 30.97
N SER A 503 17.19 28.02 30.36
CA SER A 503 16.31 29.12 30.75
C SER A 503 15.08 28.58 31.47
N PHE A 504 15.09 28.65 32.80
CA PHE A 504 13.96 28.30 33.66
C PHE A 504 13.05 29.50 33.87
N PHE A 505 11.86 29.48 33.28
CA PHE A 505 10.97 30.63 33.25
C PHE A 505 9.53 30.30 33.64
N ASN A 506 9.07 30.79 34.79
CA ASN A 506 7.67 30.68 35.23
C ASN A 506 7.12 29.24 35.20
N ASN A 507 7.90 28.23 35.56
CA ASN A 507 7.43 26.83 35.63
C ASN A 507 6.61 26.52 36.90
N SER A 508 5.89 27.51 37.44
CA SER A 508 5.13 27.42 38.67
C SER A 508 3.81 28.15 38.53
N LEU A 509 3.03 27.77 37.51
CA LEU A 509 1.76 28.43 37.28
C LEU A 509 0.79 28.27 38.45
N ASN A 510 0.90 27.20 39.26
CA ASN A 510 -0.15 26.90 40.22
C ASN A 510 0.21 26.34 41.62
N LYS A 511 1.48 26.15 42.07
CA LYS A 511 1.90 25.89 43.50
C LYS A 511 3.37 25.41 43.74
N GLY A 512 4.28 25.38 42.75
CA GLY A 512 5.54 24.60 42.81
C GLY A 512 6.87 25.36 42.73
N LYS A 513 7.98 24.64 42.88
CA LYS A 513 9.36 25.13 42.62
C LYS A 513 9.71 24.95 41.14
N GLN A 514 10.68 25.70 40.61
CA GLN A 514 11.16 25.56 39.22
C GLN A 514 11.72 24.14 38.93
N VAL A 515 12.21 23.47 39.98
CA VAL A 515 12.79 22.13 39.97
C VAL A 515 12.25 21.31 41.15
N TYR A 516 12.03 20.03 40.92
CA TYR A 516 11.76 19.04 41.97
C TYR A 516 12.76 17.89 41.91
N ILE A 517 13.41 17.59 43.02
CA ILE A 517 14.36 16.47 43.17
C ILE A 517 14.11 15.73 44.48
N THR A 518 14.31 14.41 44.49
CA THR A 518 14.15 13.56 45.69
C THR A 518 15.47 13.17 46.36
N LYS A 519 16.62 13.50 45.75
CA LYS A 519 17.98 13.23 46.26
C LYS A 519 18.91 14.40 45.93
N GLU A 520 20.05 14.48 46.62
CA GLU A 520 21.16 15.40 46.31
C GLU A 520 22.19 14.73 45.38
N GLY A 521 23.09 15.50 44.79
CA GLY A 521 24.20 15.04 43.94
C GLY A 521 24.12 15.48 42.47
N TYR A 522 23.34 16.52 42.16
CA TYR A 522 23.26 17.07 40.80
C TYR A 522 24.12 18.34 40.66
N LYS A 523 24.67 18.57 39.47
CA LYS A 523 25.43 19.79 39.19
C LYS A 523 24.57 20.76 38.39
N TRP A 524 24.48 22.00 38.84
CA TRP A 524 23.63 23.04 38.25
C TRP A 524 24.42 24.14 37.55
N ASP A 525 25.70 23.90 37.26
CA ASP A 525 26.57 24.84 36.55
C ASP A 525 27.68 24.14 35.76
N LYS A 526 28.35 24.88 34.87
CA LYS A 526 29.53 24.43 34.10
C LYS A 526 30.82 25.08 34.59
N ASP A 527 30.85 25.51 35.85
CA ASP A 527 31.93 26.31 36.45
C ASP A 527 32.14 27.69 35.79
N TYR A 528 32.94 28.54 36.44
CA TYR A 528 33.38 29.83 35.90
C TYR A 528 34.44 29.65 34.79
N PRO A 529 34.41 30.45 33.71
CA PRO A 529 33.50 31.56 33.41
C PRO A 529 32.27 31.14 32.61
N SER A 530 32.04 29.83 32.40
CA SER A 530 30.90 29.37 31.61
C SER A 530 29.57 29.75 32.28
N GLY A 531 29.50 29.66 33.60
CA GLY A 531 28.29 29.95 34.36
C GLY A 531 27.33 28.77 34.45
N GLY A 532 26.15 29.04 35.00
CA GLY A 532 25.08 28.09 35.26
C GLY A 532 23.84 28.37 34.44
N ASN A 533 22.68 28.31 35.07
CA ASN A 533 21.38 28.46 34.43
C ASN A 533 20.80 29.86 34.66
N TYR A 534 19.83 30.25 33.83
CA TYR A 534 19.01 31.44 34.05
C TYR A 534 17.73 31.06 34.78
N TRP A 535 17.42 31.80 35.84
CA TRP A 535 16.26 31.57 36.71
C TRP A 535 15.40 32.84 36.75
N SER A 536 14.13 32.75 36.33
CA SER A 536 13.22 33.91 36.31
C SER A 536 12.96 34.55 37.68
N ASP A 537 13.20 33.82 38.77
CA ASP A 537 13.04 34.24 40.16
C ASP A 537 14.37 34.64 40.85
N TYR A 538 15.50 34.61 40.12
CA TYR A 538 16.78 35.11 40.65
C TYR A 538 16.82 36.64 40.64
N THR A 539 17.18 37.21 41.78
CA THR A 539 17.22 38.67 42.00
C THR A 539 18.58 39.16 42.50
N GLY A 540 19.62 38.31 42.44
CA GLY A 540 20.97 38.68 42.87
C GLY A 540 21.60 39.76 42.01
N ALA A 541 22.55 40.49 42.60
CA ALA A 541 23.34 41.50 41.89
C ALA A 541 24.42 40.86 41.01
N ASP A 542 24.88 41.60 40.00
CA ASP A 542 26.03 41.29 39.14
C ASP A 542 26.93 42.53 39.17
N VAL A 543 27.68 42.70 40.25
CA VAL A 543 28.66 43.78 40.41
C VAL A 543 30.06 43.25 40.70
N LYS A 544 30.20 41.93 40.82
CA LYS A 544 31.44 41.22 41.04
C LYS A 544 31.68 40.16 39.96
N LYS A 545 32.92 39.70 39.87
CA LYS A 545 33.39 38.72 38.90
C LYS A 545 34.40 37.74 39.52
N GLY A 546 34.86 36.81 38.69
CA GLY A 546 35.90 35.85 39.06
C GLY A 546 35.33 34.59 39.72
N VAL A 547 36.18 33.59 39.94
CA VAL A 547 35.76 32.25 40.39
C VAL A 547 35.00 32.26 41.73
N ASN A 548 35.32 33.22 42.61
CA ASN A 548 34.68 33.39 43.91
C ASN A 548 33.61 34.49 43.94
N GLN A 549 33.39 35.19 42.81
CA GLN A 549 32.47 36.32 42.72
C GLN A 549 32.77 37.40 43.79
N ASP A 550 34.05 37.73 43.98
CA ASP A 550 34.55 38.67 44.99
C ASP A 550 35.36 39.83 44.39
N GLU A 551 35.73 39.76 43.11
CA GLU A 551 36.46 40.81 42.42
C GLU A 551 35.52 41.88 41.85
N PRO A 552 35.86 43.18 41.89
CA PRO A 552 35.00 44.22 41.32
C PRO A 552 34.77 44.10 39.80
N GLY A 553 33.52 44.33 39.38
CA GLY A 553 33.10 44.44 37.98
C GLY A 553 32.11 43.35 37.58
N SER A 554 31.16 43.66 36.69
CA SER A 554 30.12 42.74 36.23
C SER A 554 30.59 41.82 35.10
N ASP A 555 30.13 40.58 35.08
CA ASP A 555 30.46 39.58 34.04
C ASP A 555 29.24 38.81 33.48
N GLY A 556 28.03 39.14 33.94
CA GLY A 556 26.79 38.46 33.53
C GLY A 556 26.43 37.23 34.35
N ILE A 557 27.24 36.92 35.38
CA ILE A 557 26.97 35.91 36.40
C ILE A 557 26.58 36.64 37.69
N GLY A 558 25.65 36.07 38.44
CA GLY A 558 25.21 36.66 39.70
C GLY A 558 26.20 36.44 40.83
N ASP A 559 26.41 37.49 41.63
CA ASP A 559 27.39 37.54 42.73
C ASP A 559 27.08 36.51 43.85
N THR A 560 25.84 36.04 43.95
CA THR A 560 25.38 35.10 44.96
C THR A 560 24.83 33.82 44.32
N PRO A 561 25.20 32.62 44.79
CA PRO A 561 24.63 31.36 44.32
C PRO A 561 23.10 31.33 44.41
N TYR A 562 22.43 30.65 43.47
CA TYR A 562 21.00 30.38 43.54
C TYR A 562 20.75 29.02 44.21
N GLN A 563 19.88 29.01 45.20
CA GLN A 563 19.45 27.80 45.90
C GLN A 563 18.40 27.06 45.08
N VAL A 564 18.78 25.98 44.39
CA VAL A 564 17.89 25.27 43.45
C VAL A 564 16.80 24.48 44.18
N TYR A 565 17.17 23.81 45.28
CA TYR A 565 16.23 23.03 46.08
C TYR A 565 16.52 23.12 47.58
N ILE A 566 15.72 22.45 48.42
CA ILE A 566 15.88 22.51 49.89
C ILE A 566 17.17 21.84 50.40
N TYR A 567 17.83 21.03 49.56
CA TYR A 567 19.10 20.41 49.92
C TYR A 567 20.24 21.44 49.85
N PRO A 568 21.02 21.64 50.93
CA PRO A 568 22.01 22.73 51.02
C PRO A 568 23.11 22.72 49.96
N ARG A 569 23.37 21.56 49.32
CA ARG A 569 24.42 21.40 48.30
C ARG A 569 23.92 21.57 46.86
N GLU A 570 22.61 21.68 46.66
CA GLU A 570 21.98 21.85 45.35
C GLU A 570 21.93 23.34 45.01
N LEU A 571 23.10 23.85 44.63
CA LEU A 571 23.34 25.24 44.30
C LEU A 571 23.73 25.37 42.84
N ASP A 572 23.11 26.33 42.16
CA ASP A 572 23.72 26.92 40.98
C ASP A 572 24.69 27.99 41.48
N ARG A 573 26.00 27.71 41.40
CA ARG A 573 27.04 28.61 41.92
C ARG A 573 27.24 29.85 41.08
N TYR A 574 26.80 29.81 39.82
CA TYR A 574 27.06 30.85 38.83
C TYR A 574 25.78 31.17 38.04
N PRO A 575 24.68 31.57 38.70
CA PRO A 575 23.41 31.83 38.02
C PRO A 575 23.56 32.98 37.03
N LEU A 576 23.00 32.84 35.84
CA LEU A 576 23.05 33.88 34.81
C LEU A 576 22.05 34.99 35.13
N VAL A 577 22.47 36.25 35.13
CA VAL A 577 21.55 37.41 35.32
C VAL A 577 20.80 37.79 34.05
N LYS A 578 21.27 37.30 32.90
CA LYS A 578 20.60 37.47 31.60
C LYS A 578 20.26 36.13 31.02
N ARG A 579 19.06 36.07 30.45
CA ARG A 579 18.58 34.89 29.74
C ARG A 579 19.45 34.62 28.50
N PRO A 580 19.93 33.39 28.30
CA PRO A 580 20.56 32.96 27.05
C PRO A 580 19.63 33.21 25.84
N PRO A 581 20.18 33.42 24.64
CA PRO A 581 19.39 33.48 23.42
C PRO A 581 18.49 32.23 23.31
N ASN A 582 17.26 32.40 22.84
CA ASN A 582 16.40 31.24 22.60
C ASN A 582 17.08 30.27 21.62
N PRO A 583 16.84 28.96 21.75
CA PRO A 583 17.28 27.99 20.75
C PRO A 583 16.80 28.46 19.37
N GLY A 584 17.73 28.70 18.46
CA GLY A 584 17.42 29.19 17.11
C GLY A 584 16.67 28.12 16.31
N LYS A 585 15.67 28.53 15.52
CA LYS A 585 15.08 27.66 14.51
C LYS A 585 16.10 27.48 13.38
N SER A 586 16.85 26.38 13.39
CA SER A 586 17.55 25.89 12.20
C SER A 586 16.49 25.61 11.13
N GLN A 587 16.38 26.43 10.09
CA GLN A 587 15.52 26.13 8.95
C GLN A 587 16.00 24.80 8.35
N LEU A 588 15.15 23.78 8.42
CA LEU A 588 15.41 22.46 7.86
C LEU A 588 15.60 22.62 6.34
N ASN A 589 16.84 22.57 5.87
CA ASN A 589 17.13 22.45 4.45
C ASN A 589 16.70 21.05 4.01
N LEU A 590 15.44 20.91 3.56
CA LEU A 590 15.00 19.75 2.81
C LEU A 590 15.97 19.56 1.65
N ILE A 591 16.77 18.49 1.69
CA ILE A 591 17.59 18.07 0.56
C ILE A 591 16.61 17.70 -0.56
N PRO A 592 16.63 18.34 -1.74
CA PRO A 592 15.81 17.90 -2.85
C PRO A 592 16.31 16.53 -3.30
N LEU A 593 15.43 15.52 -3.19
CA LEU A 593 15.73 14.15 -3.60
C LEU A 593 15.84 14.02 -5.13
N PRO A 594 16.64 13.06 -5.63
CA PRO A 594 16.81 12.81 -7.05
C PRO A 594 15.49 12.40 -7.70
N SER A 595 15.19 13.00 -8.86
CA SER A 595 14.07 12.57 -9.69
C SER A 595 14.37 11.19 -10.28
N ILE A 596 13.70 10.14 -9.82
CA ILE A 596 13.70 8.84 -10.50
C ILE A 596 12.83 8.98 -11.74
N VAL A 597 13.48 9.07 -12.91
CA VAL A 597 12.82 9.00 -14.21
C VAL A 597 12.53 7.52 -14.49
N ILE A 598 11.28 7.10 -14.30
CA ILE A 598 10.80 5.81 -14.80
C ILE A 598 10.53 6.02 -16.29
N GLU A 599 11.47 5.65 -17.16
CA GLU A 599 11.21 5.62 -18.59
C GLU A 599 10.19 4.51 -18.88
N PRO A 600 9.04 4.81 -19.53
CA PRO A 600 8.14 3.76 -19.98
C PRO A 600 8.87 2.86 -21.00
N PRO A 601 8.59 1.55 -21.01
CA PRO A 601 9.20 0.62 -21.95
C PRO A 601 8.94 1.07 -23.39
N LEU A 602 10.02 1.10 -24.19
CA LEU A 602 10.02 1.49 -25.60
C LEU A 602 8.88 0.79 -26.37
N ALA A 603 8.01 1.59 -26.98
CA ALA A 603 7.00 1.11 -27.91
C ALA A 603 7.68 0.27 -29.00
N ARG A 604 7.24 -0.99 -29.14
CA ARG A 604 7.81 -1.92 -30.11
C ARG A 604 7.62 -1.40 -31.53
N ILE A 605 8.72 -1.37 -32.27
CA ILE A 605 8.80 -1.05 -33.68
C ILE A 605 7.91 -2.05 -34.43
N SER A 606 6.86 -1.57 -35.10
CA SER A 606 6.07 -2.37 -36.03
C SER A 606 6.98 -2.87 -37.16
N PRO A 607 6.85 -4.13 -37.64
CA PRO A 607 7.59 -4.57 -38.82
C PRO A 607 7.20 -3.67 -40.00
N SER A 608 8.19 -2.94 -40.52
CA SER A 608 8.04 -2.02 -41.63
C SER A 608 7.63 -2.75 -42.90
N THR A 609 6.60 -2.22 -43.57
CA THR A 609 6.34 -2.51 -44.98
C THR A 609 7.52 -1.99 -45.82
N PRO A 610 8.03 -2.76 -46.80
CA PRO A 610 9.12 -2.28 -47.64
C PRO A 610 8.58 -1.31 -48.68
N THR A 611 8.99 -0.04 -48.63
CA THR A 611 8.87 0.87 -49.77
C THR A 611 10.25 1.44 -50.10
N PRO A 612 10.74 1.35 -51.35
CA PRO A 612 12.10 1.73 -51.68
C PRO A 612 12.26 3.23 -51.99
N THR A 613 13.29 3.80 -51.35
CA THR A 613 14.32 4.69 -51.92
C THR A 613 14.00 6.20 -52.10
N PRO A 614 14.98 7.10 -51.80
CA PRO A 614 14.73 8.48 -51.38
C PRO A 614 15.00 9.52 -52.48
N THR A 615 14.60 10.77 -52.24
CA THR A 615 15.22 11.94 -52.89
C THR A 615 15.40 13.05 -51.86
N ALA A 616 16.63 13.51 -51.74
CA ALA A 616 17.11 14.52 -50.80
C ALA A 616 16.86 15.95 -51.30
N THR A 617 16.61 16.89 -50.38
CA THR A 617 17.21 18.25 -50.37
C THR A 617 16.89 18.97 -49.04
N PRO A 618 17.72 19.95 -48.60
CA PRO A 618 17.92 20.29 -47.18
C PRO A 618 17.18 21.54 -46.67
N SER A 619 16.95 21.59 -45.34
CA SER A 619 16.96 22.73 -44.36
C SER A 619 16.37 24.11 -44.74
N PRO A 620 15.74 24.86 -43.79
CA PRO A 620 16.41 25.24 -42.54
C PRO A 620 15.56 25.34 -41.25
N THR A 621 16.33 25.25 -40.17
CA THR A 621 16.20 25.79 -38.81
C THR A 621 15.17 26.89 -38.60
N LEU A 622 14.30 26.69 -37.60
CA LEU A 622 13.58 27.76 -36.90
C LEU A 622 13.66 27.53 -35.39
N THR A 623 14.48 28.35 -34.75
CA THR A 623 14.53 28.61 -33.32
C THR A 623 13.30 29.41 -32.91
N ALA A 624 12.56 28.94 -31.90
CA ALA A 624 11.59 29.76 -31.18
C ALA A 624 11.69 29.46 -29.68
N THR A 625 12.29 30.41 -28.97
CA THR A 625 12.26 30.56 -27.51
C THR A 625 10.88 31.08 -27.11
N THR A 626 10.19 30.44 -26.15
CA THR A 626 9.12 31.14 -25.41
C THR A 626 9.10 30.71 -23.94
N THR A 627 9.22 31.71 -23.08
CA THR A 627 9.12 31.69 -21.61
C THR A 627 7.66 31.63 -21.14
N ILE A 628 7.41 30.75 -20.16
CA ILE A 628 6.45 30.73 -19.02
C ILE A 628 5.27 31.73 -19.02
N SER A 629 4.04 31.22 -18.85
CA SER A 629 3.06 31.81 -17.92
C SER A 629 2.15 30.75 -17.29
N SER A 630 2.10 30.75 -15.97
CA SER A 630 1.22 29.98 -15.08
C SER A 630 -0.18 30.61 -14.97
N THR A 631 -1.24 29.86 -15.23
CA THR A 631 -2.58 30.12 -14.65
C THR A 631 -3.38 28.82 -14.53
N SER A 632 -3.71 28.45 -13.29
CA SER A 632 -4.65 27.40 -12.91
C SER A 632 -6.10 27.78 -13.25
N PRO A 633 -6.98 26.81 -13.57
CA PRO A 633 -8.42 26.99 -13.40
C PRO A 633 -8.92 26.25 -12.14
N SER A 634 -9.55 27.01 -11.25
CA SER A 634 -10.39 26.53 -10.16
C SER A 634 -11.69 25.91 -10.71
N LEU A 635 -11.96 24.65 -10.40
CA LEU A 635 -13.25 23.99 -10.65
C LEU A 635 -14.20 24.28 -9.49
N THR A 636 -15.33 24.92 -9.81
CA THR A 636 -16.43 25.20 -8.88
C THR A 636 -17.42 24.04 -8.92
N TYR A 637 -17.63 23.36 -7.78
CA TYR A 637 -18.65 22.33 -7.64
C TYR A 637 -20.03 22.96 -7.47
N THR A 638 -20.98 22.65 -8.37
CA THR A 638 -22.40 22.93 -8.17
C THR A 638 -23.12 21.63 -7.82
N SER A 639 -23.65 21.58 -6.59
CA SER A 639 -24.50 20.52 -6.08
C SER A 639 -25.94 20.76 -6.52
N THR A 640 -26.53 19.84 -7.27
CA THR A 640 -27.99 19.76 -7.47
C THR A 640 -28.49 18.45 -6.89
N GLN A 641 -29.11 18.53 -5.71
CA GLN A 641 -29.99 17.50 -5.18
C GLN A 641 -31.25 17.44 -6.04
N GLN A 642 -31.57 16.26 -6.57
CA GLN A 642 -32.84 16.01 -7.23
C GLN A 642 -33.64 15.00 -6.40
N THR A 643 -34.73 15.49 -5.81
CA THR A 643 -35.74 14.72 -5.10
C THR A 643 -36.65 14.01 -6.10
N THR A 644 -36.80 12.69 -5.93
CA THR A 644 -37.69 11.84 -6.71
C THR A 644 -39.11 11.92 -6.15
N ALA A 645 -40.07 12.39 -6.96
CA ALA A 645 -41.49 12.24 -6.69
C ALA A 645 -42.11 11.28 -7.72
N LEU A 646 -42.75 10.22 -7.18
CA LEU A 646 -43.59 9.27 -7.91
C LEU A 646 -44.81 9.98 -8.52
N GLN A 647 -45.07 9.76 -9.81
CA GLN A 647 -46.44 9.75 -10.35
C GLN A 647 -46.62 8.63 -11.37
N THR A 648 -47.56 7.75 -11.05
CA THR A 648 -48.18 6.75 -11.91
C THR A 648 -49.11 7.43 -12.92
N LYS A 649 -49.07 7.01 -14.20
CA LYS A 649 -50.25 7.13 -15.06
C LYS A 649 -50.33 6.08 -16.16
N THR A 650 -51.58 5.69 -16.34
CA THR A 650 -52.24 4.61 -17.07
C THR A 650 -52.06 4.55 -18.58
N THR A 651 -52.29 3.34 -19.09
CA THR A 651 -52.43 2.88 -20.47
C THR A 651 -53.59 3.52 -21.25
N GLN A 652 -53.40 3.71 -22.56
CA GLN A 652 -54.48 3.63 -23.56
C GLN A 652 -53.92 3.26 -24.94
N SER A 653 -54.63 2.36 -25.61
CA SER A 653 -54.34 1.79 -26.92
C SER A 653 -55.14 2.46 -28.05
N THR A 654 -54.55 2.54 -29.24
CA THR A 654 -55.12 2.46 -30.60
C THR A 654 -53.90 2.27 -31.51
N GLY A 655 -53.77 1.39 -32.50
CA GLY A 655 -54.72 0.73 -33.39
C GLY A 655 -54.40 1.19 -34.82
N ASN A 656 -53.58 0.44 -35.59
CA ASN A 656 -53.65 0.34 -37.06
C ASN A 656 -52.66 -0.70 -37.67
N THR A 657 -53.26 -1.79 -38.18
CA THR A 657 -53.08 -2.51 -39.46
C THR A 657 -51.73 -2.59 -40.20
N VAL A 658 -51.09 -3.76 -40.06
CA VAL A 658 -50.66 -4.77 -41.05
C VAL A 658 -50.24 -4.35 -42.49
N SER A 659 -49.02 -4.76 -42.87
CA SER A 659 -48.69 -5.30 -44.19
C SER A 659 -47.68 -6.44 -44.06
N THR A 660 -47.99 -7.56 -44.70
CA THR A 660 -47.35 -8.88 -44.59
C THR A 660 -46.26 -9.10 -45.63
N THR A 661 -45.11 -9.64 -45.22
CA THR A 661 -44.25 -10.48 -46.06
C THR A 661 -43.80 -11.71 -45.28
N THR A 662 -44.11 -12.87 -45.82
CA THR A 662 -43.88 -14.22 -45.31
C THR A 662 -42.47 -14.73 -45.63
N THR A 663 -41.76 -15.32 -44.66
CA THR A 663 -40.99 -16.59 -44.83
C THR A 663 -40.58 -17.23 -43.49
N THR A 664 -41.04 -18.49 -43.32
CA THR A 664 -40.59 -19.62 -42.45
C THR A 664 -40.76 -19.58 -40.91
N PRO A 665 -41.33 -20.65 -40.30
CA PRO A 665 -41.71 -20.66 -38.89
C PRO A 665 -40.52 -20.93 -37.97
N GLN A 666 -40.24 -20.00 -37.06
CA GLN A 666 -39.40 -20.23 -35.90
C GLN A 666 -40.14 -21.22 -34.98
N LYS A 667 -39.54 -22.39 -34.75
CA LYS A 667 -40.08 -23.40 -33.83
C LYS A 667 -40.17 -22.77 -32.44
N ALA A 668 -41.38 -22.53 -31.96
CA ALA A 668 -41.61 -21.97 -30.63
C ALA A 668 -40.92 -22.86 -29.58
N PHE A 669 -40.15 -22.22 -28.70
CA PHE A 669 -39.54 -22.88 -27.55
C PHE A 669 -40.64 -23.50 -26.70
N ASP A 670 -40.57 -24.81 -26.49
CA ASP A 670 -41.42 -25.51 -25.55
C ASP A 670 -40.97 -25.14 -24.13
N MET A 671 -41.71 -24.25 -23.46
CA MET A 671 -41.45 -23.83 -22.08
C MET A 671 -41.97 -24.81 -21.02
N THR A 672 -42.53 -25.96 -21.42
CA THR A 672 -42.94 -27.01 -20.46
C THR A 672 -41.83 -27.45 -19.49
N PRO A 673 -40.53 -27.50 -19.84
CA PRO A 673 -39.48 -27.86 -18.87
C PRO A 673 -39.23 -26.78 -17.80
N LEU A 674 -39.42 -25.50 -18.16
CA LEU A 674 -39.23 -24.36 -17.26
C LEU A 674 -40.37 -24.28 -16.23
N ILE A 675 -41.60 -24.59 -16.65
CA ILE A 675 -42.78 -24.64 -15.78
C ILE A 675 -42.73 -25.85 -14.83
N VAL A 676 -42.28 -27.02 -15.31
CA VAL A 676 -42.11 -28.22 -14.47
C VAL A 676 -40.98 -28.03 -13.44
N GLY A 677 -39.87 -27.39 -13.82
CA GLY A 677 -38.78 -27.05 -12.88
C GLY A 677 -39.23 -26.09 -11.77
N SER A 678 -40.07 -25.10 -12.10
CA SER A 678 -40.62 -24.13 -11.15
C SER A 678 -41.57 -24.79 -10.13
N ILE A 679 -42.38 -25.75 -10.58
CA ILE A 679 -43.33 -26.50 -9.73
C ILE A 679 -42.58 -27.45 -8.77
N VAL A 680 -41.50 -28.09 -9.23
CA VAL A 680 -40.66 -28.97 -8.41
C VAL A 680 -39.89 -28.17 -7.34
N VAL A 681 -39.38 -26.99 -7.67
CA VAL A 681 -38.73 -26.09 -6.70
C VAL A 681 -39.73 -25.61 -5.65
N ALA A 682 -40.94 -25.20 -6.05
CA ALA A 682 -41.99 -24.81 -5.12
C ALA A 682 -42.42 -25.96 -4.19
N ALA A 683 -42.54 -27.18 -4.72
CA ALA A 683 -42.88 -28.37 -3.94
C ALA A 683 -41.78 -28.75 -2.93
N ILE A 684 -40.50 -28.65 -3.31
CA ILE A 684 -39.35 -28.91 -2.43
C ILE A 684 -39.25 -27.82 -1.35
N SER A 685 -39.47 -26.55 -1.69
CA SER A 685 -39.49 -25.45 -0.72
C SER A 685 -40.62 -25.62 0.30
N VAL A 686 -41.81 -26.07 -0.12
CA VAL A 686 -42.93 -26.35 0.79
C VAL A 686 -42.65 -27.54 1.69
N ILE A 687 -42.04 -28.62 1.17
CA ILE A 687 -41.65 -29.80 1.97
C ILE A 687 -40.58 -29.43 3.01
N VAL A 688 -39.59 -28.60 2.64
CA VAL A 688 -38.56 -28.11 3.56
C VAL A 688 -39.15 -27.20 4.64
N ILE A 689 -40.12 -26.32 4.31
CA ILE A 689 -40.83 -25.49 5.28
C ILE A 689 -41.69 -26.33 6.24
N ILE A 690 -42.36 -27.39 5.74
CA ILE A 690 -43.16 -28.32 6.55
C ILE A 690 -42.27 -29.14 7.49
N LEU A 691 -41.10 -29.58 7.03
CA LEU A 691 -40.11 -30.30 7.85
C LEU A 691 -39.45 -29.40 8.91
N LEU A 692 -39.29 -28.10 8.64
CA LEU A 692 -38.77 -27.11 9.59
C LEU A 692 -39.80 -26.64 10.63
N LYS A 693 -41.12 -26.77 10.37
CA LYS A 693 -42.18 -26.46 11.35
C LYS A 693 -42.51 -27.60 12.32
N ARG A 694 -41.99 -28.82 12.08
CA ARG A 694 -42.27 -30.00 12.90
C ARG A 694 -41.15 -30.42 13.88
N ARG A 695 -40.13 -29.58 14.11
CA ARG A 695 -39.12 -29.80 15.16
C ARG A 695 -38.67 -28.53 15.86
#